data_AF-A0A9Q1BZK8-F1
#
_entry.id   AF-A0A9Q1BZK8-F1
#
_cell.length_a   1.000
_cell.length_b   1.000
_cell.length_c   1.000
_cell.angle_alpha   90.00
_cell.angle_beta   90.00
_cell.angle_gamma   90.00
#
_symmetry.space_group_name_H-M   'P 1'
#
loop_
_entity.id
_entity.type
_entity.pdbx_description
1 polymer ?
#
loop_
_entity_poly.entity_id
_entity_poly.type
_entity_poly.pdbx_seq_one_letter_code
_entity_poly.pdbx_strand_id
1 'polypeptide(L)'
;MKLPRGPPTPDGPGFPTPGLVCLNDEMGIEINLGRRNWRKVMLLWLKVNVGIILALIFPSVYCIQHENKSLTVGLMFNDRDFTLDFTYLKPAVDIALETVSRQIETKNYLNFSINFIFKATTNTCSEKGRNNAGGKTVELFHDYNAVAFIGPPCTIHSVSAADVAAFWNLPIVIGAGTSGILDDKTRFTTLTRTAFRSFAIAKFCGRIFNQFNWKKSAILVARGGFFREILASDILSVFESSNITVNDLYEKDYETSETLLKTAIQSARSRSIGFVNKMSYLKTFLLLSGWNYLPCFCTVLTVGLILSGRDHDLDKTHLKAPVDIALERVHTLVRNRDYLNFSISYILRETNPICAPTVLNDAGGKTVELYLGYNVTALFGPPCSFHTALTADIAAYWKLPVIVGAAVSGTLEDKNRYVTLTRSAYRSEAFAIFLKRIFEYFGWRRCAIIKEDHVRSYHNVITLPDILKVFEINDILIKLYATNGIMVSKHILQKVQDEARESFRQSSQIIMLGLYVICLLFLSERSILQCYCTPIKFGFLLNSRDHDLDQTHLKLPVDIALERVHRLVKNGDYLNMSIKYIFKETTPFCSSTGVNNAGGKTVELYLNDGVSAFLGPPCSFHIVTSTDLAACWNLPVVSGGSTSFILEDKTRFTTLTRTAFLAEAMAVFVLRLLEHFKWKQCAVVKGGSPYHNVITIPNVLEALEKAFILSHVFDLRSSSSTIKFLLEVIEEARGKD
;
A
#
# COMPACT_ATOMS: atom_id res chain seq x y z
N MET A 1 87.20 -26.43 20.34
CA MET A 1 88.49 -26.36 19.62
C MET A 1 88.25 -25.89 18.17
N LYS A 2 89.29 -25.68 17.35
CA LYS A 2 89.23 -24.91 16.09
C LYS A 2 89.05 -25.75 14.81
N LEU A 3 88.12 -25.29 13.93
CA LEU A 3 88.21 -25.19 12.43
C LEU A 3 88.45 -26.48 11.60
N PRO A 4 88.31 -26.47 10.24
CA PRO A 4 87.86 -25.43 9.26
C PRO A 4 86.60 -25.90 8.44
N ARG A 5 86.08 -25.40 7.29
CA ARG A 5 86.16 -24.18 6.41
C ARG A 5 84.90 -24.18 5.49
N GLY A 6 84.54 -23.06 4.82
CA GLY A 6 83.63 -23.05 3.64
C GLY A 6 82.62 -21.87 3.53
N PRO A 7 82.67 -20.99 2.51
CA PRO A 7 81.80 -19.78 2.36
C PRO A 7 81.14 -19.64 0.95
N PRO A 8 80.46 -18.51 0.54
CA PRO A 8 79.55 -17.56 1.23
C PRO A 8 78.22 -17.24 0.45
N THR A 9 77.43 -16.27 0.93
CA THR A 9 76.19 -15.62 0.37
C THR A 9 76.53 -14.19 -0.21
N PRO A 10 75.63 -13.18 -0.50
CA PRO A 10 74.18 -12.99 -0.23
C PRO A 10 73.28 -12.14 -1.23
N ASP A 11 72.01 -11.92 -0.83
CA ASP A 11 71.03 -10.79 -1.01
C ASP A 11 70.70 -10.08 -2.37
N GLY A 12 69.41 -9.68 -2.55
CA GLY A 12 68.97 -8.64 -3.52
C GLY A 12 67.50 -8.70 -4.04
N PRO A 13 66.70 -7.60 -4.09
CA PRO A 13 65.29 -7.59 -4.58
C PRO A 13 64.98 -6.65 -5.78
N GLY A 14 63.82 -6.78 -6.44
CA GLY A 14 63.19 -5.70 -7.22
C GLY A 14 62.33 -6.05 -8.46
N PHE A 15 61.32 -5.22 -8.75
CA PHE A 15 60.61 -5.11 -10.05
C PHE A 15 61.44 -4.24 -11.04
N PRO A 16 61.33 -4.43 -12.38
CA PRO A 16 60.46 -3.50 -13.15
C PRO A 16 59.82 -4.08 -14.45
N THR A 17 58.79 -3.39 -14.93
CA THR A 17 58.36 -3.36 -16.36
C THR A 17 58.82 -2.04 -16.99
N PRO A 18 59.17 -1.98 -18.29
CA PRO A 18 58.22 -1.37 -19.24
C PRO A 18 58.32 -1.81 -20.73
N GLY A 19 57.29 -1.47 -21.51
CA GLY A 19 57.51 -0.80 -22.82
C GLY A 19 57.45 -1.60 -24.13
N LEU A 20 56.31 -1.43 -24.84
CA LEU A 20 56.06 -1.48 -26.30
C LEU A 20 57.20 -1.86 -27.29
N VAL A 21 56.84 -2.63 -28.33
CA VAL A 21 56.53 -2.14 -29.71
C VAL A 21 55.86 -3.26 -30.53
N CYS A 22 55.04 -2.92 -31.52
CA CYS A 22 54.35 -3.86 -32.42
C CYS A 22 54.98 -3.86 -33.83
N LEU A 23 54.91 -4.99 -34.56
CA LEU A 23 54.24 -5.11 -35.89
C LEU A 23 54.55 -6.45 -36.62
N ASN A 24 53.48 -7.06 -37.14
CA ASN A 24 53.31 -7.72 -38.45
C ASN A 24 53.90 -9.10 -38.89
N ASP A 25 53.03 -9.74 -39.70
CA ASP A 25 53.19 -10.59 -40.90
C ASP A 25 53.59 -12.09 -40.87
N GLU A 26 52.53 -12.91 -41.03
CA GLU A 26 52.33 -14.05 -41.95
C GLU A 26 53.00 -15.46 -41.80
N MET A 27 52.17 -16.44 -42.22
CA MET A 27 52.46 -17.80 -42.71
C MET A 27 53.08 -18.90 -41.81
N GLY A 28 52.23 -19.90 -41.51
CA GLY A 28 52.44 -21.26 -42.04
C GLY A 28 53.10 -22.32 -41.14
N ILE A 29 52.30 -23.28 -40.64
CA ILE A 29 52.81 -24.57 -40.13
C ILE A 29 51.88 -25.70 -40.60
N GLU A 30 52.37 -26.59 -41.48
CA GLU A 30 51.78 -27.92 -41.68
C GLU A 30 52.23 -28.86 -40.54
N ILE A 31 51.31 -29.64 -39.97
CA ILE A 31 51.65 -30.71 -39.02
C ILE A 31 51.23 -32.06 -39.61
N ASN A 32 52.23 -32.81 -40.09
CA ASN A 32 52.05 -34.10 -40.73
C ASN A 32 51.91 -35.22 -39.67
N LEU A 33 50.73 -35.85 -39.56
CA LEU A 33 50.44 -36.89 -38.57
C LEU A 33 50.02 -38.23 -39.20
N GLY A 34 50.82 -39.26 -38.96
CA GLY A 34 50.74 -40.56 -39.65
C GLY A 34 49.47 -41.39 -39.38
N ARG A 35 49.08 -42.18 -40.39
CA ARG A 35 47.83 -42.96 -40.49
C ARG A 35 47.48 -43.92 -39.33
N ARG A 36 48.35 -44.17 -38.34
CA ARG A 36 48.17 -45.25 -37.34
C ARG A 36 47.26 -44.92 -36.16
N ASN A 37 46.99 -43.64 -35.86
CA ASN A 37 46.18 -43.24 -34.69
C ASN A 37 44.66 -43.13 -34.94
N TRP A 38 44.23 -42.98 -36.20
CA TRP A 38 42.82 -42.71 -36.55
C TRP A 38 41.82 -43.71 -35.99
N ARG A 39 42.13 -45.02 -35.97
CA ARG A 39 41.22 -46.04 -35.41
C ARG A 39 40.94 -45.86 -33.91
N LYS A 40 41.90 -45.36 -33.12
CA LYS A 40 41.68 -45.09 -31.68
C LYS A 40 40.81 -43.85 -31.48
N VAL A 41 41.05 -42.78 -32.25
CA VAL A 41 40.23 -41.56 -32.22
C VAL A 41 38.78 -41.85 -32.61
N MET A 42 38.57 -42.60 -33.69
CA MET A 42 37.23 -42.95 -34.18
C MET A 42 36.46 -43.84 -33.19
N LEU A 43 37.11 -44.80 -32.53
CA LEU A 43 36.49 -45.63 -31.49
C LEU A 43 36.16 -44.85 -30.22
N LEU A 44 36.98 -43.85 -29.85
CA LEU A 44 36.67 -42.96 -28.73
C LEU A 44 35.46 -42.07 -29.06
N TRP A 45 35.44 -41.51 -30.28
CA TRP A 45 34.35 -40.67 -30.78
C TRP A 45 33.01 -41.44 -30.87
N LEU A 46 33.02 -42.70 -31.35
CA LEU A 46 31.83 -43.54 -31.37
C LEU A 46 31.29 -43.83 -29.95
N LYS A 47 32.16 -44.17 -29.01
CA LYS A 47 31.76 -44.47 -27.62
C LYS A 47 31.18 -43.26 -26.89
N VAL A 48 31.76 -42.07 -27.08
CA VAL A 48 31.24 -40.82 -26.50
C VAL A 48 29.86 -40.50 -27.07
N ASN A 49 29.67 -40.55 -28.39
CA ASN A 49 28.38 -40.24 -29.00
C ASN A 49 27.27 -41.24 -28.63
N VAL A 50 27.55 -42.56 -28.60
CA VAL A 50 26.56 -43.56 -28.17
C VAL A 50 26.19 -43.39 -26.69
N GLY A 51 27.15 -43.03 -25.82
CA GLY A 51 26.87 -42.70 -24.42
C GLY A 51 25.95 -41.48 -24.27
N ILE A 52 26.20 -40.42 -25.05
CA ILE A 52 25.36 -39.20 -25.06
C ILE A 52 23.95 -39.51 -25.58
N ILE A 53 23.82 -40.29 -26.65
CA ILE A 53 22.50 -40.67 -27.22
C ILE A 53 21.69 -41.49 -26.20
N LEU A 54 22.29 -42.45 -25.51
CA LEU A 54 21.60 -43.20 -24.46
C LEU A 54 21.24 -42.32 -23.25
N ALA A 55 22.11 -41.40 -22.86
CA ALA A 55 21.84 -40.43 -21.78
C ALA A 55 20.74 -39.40 -22.13
N LEU A 56 20.46 -39.18 -23.42
CA LEU A 56 19.36 -38.32 -23.89
C LEU A 56 18.04 -39.08 -24.09
N ILE A 57 18.07 -40.40 -24.26
CA ILE A 57 16.88 -41.25 -24.46
C ILE A 57 16.33 -41.81 -23.13
N PHE A 58 17.17 -42.04 -22.12
CA PHE A 58 16.67 -42.53 -20.82
C PHE A 58 15.80 -41.55 -20.00
N PRO A 59 16.01 -40.21 -20.03
CA PRO A 59 15.17 -39.27 -19.29
C PRO A 59 13.71 -39.18 -19.77
N SER A 60 13.42 -39.55 -21.02
CA SER A 60 12.08 -39.37 -21.64
C SER A 60 11.11 -40.53 -21.40
N VAL A 61 11.56 -41.64 -20.79
CA VAL A 61 10.71 -42.83 -20.52
C VAL A 61 10.25 -42.91 -19.06
N TYR A 62 10.90 -42.20 -18.14
CA TYR A 62 10.45 -42.06 -16.73
C TYR A 62 9.76 -40.71 -16.46
N CYS A 63 8.84 -40.33 -17.35
CA CYS A 63 7.83 -39.34 -17.01
C CYS A 63 6.84 -40.01 -16.04
N ILE A 64 7.04 -39.82 -14.73
CA ILE A 64 6.10 -40.32 -13.72
C ILE A 64 4.73 -39.69 -14.00
N GLN A 65 3.74 -40.51 -14.33
CA GLN A 65 2.34 -40.10 -14.37
C GLN A 65 1.86 -39.79 -12.93
N HIS A 66 2.21 -38.60 -12.45
CA HIS A 66 1.50 -37.98 -11.35
C HIS A 66 0.09 -37.67 -11.85
N GLU A 67 -0.86 -38.57 -11.56
CA GLU A 67 -2.29 -38.30 -11.67
C GLU A 67 -2.58 -36.93 -11.07
N ASN A 68 -3.21 -36.05 -11.86
CA ASN A 68 -3.54 -34.70 -11.42
C ASN A 68 -4.71 -34.79 -10.43
N LYS A 69 -4.39 -34.98 -9.15
CA LYS A 69 -5.38 -35.16 -8.09
C LYS A 69 -6.23 -33.90 -7.96
N SER A 70 -7.51 -34.03 -8.31
CA SER A 70 -8.52 -33.01 -8.08
C SER A 70 -8.98 -33.08 -6.63
N LEU A 71 -8.87 -31.96 -5.93
CA LEU A 71 -9.26 -31.80 -4.53
C LEU A 71 -10.48 -30.87 -4.47
N THR A 72 -11.63 -31.36 -4.01
CA THR A 72 -12.80 -30.50 -3.79
C THR A 72 -12.70 -29.85 -2.41
N VAL A 73 -12.89 -28.54 -2.34
CA VAL A 73 -12.88 -27.75 -1.10
C VAL A 73 -14.21 -27.00 -0.95
N GLY A 74 -14.82 -27.10 0.22
CA GLY A 74 -16.10 -26.46 0.51
C GLY A 74 -15.95 -25.01 0.97
N LEU A 75 -16.68 -24.09 0.33
CA LEU A 75 -16.77 -22.68 0.74
C LEU A 75 -18.11 -22.43 1.43
N MET A 76 -18.06 -21.88 2.64
CA MET A 76 -19.22 -21.42 3.40
C MET A 76 -19.09 -19.92 3.69
N PHE A 77 -20.02 -19.13 3.15
CA PHE A 77 -20.14 -17.69 3.44
C PHE A 77 -21.61 -17.34 3.62
N ASN A 78 -21.90 -16.13 4.09
CA ASN A 78 -23.29 -15.71 4.24
C ASN A 78 -23.94 -15.51 2.86
N ASP A 79 -25.26 -15.67 2.80
CA ASP A 79 -26.09 -15.21 1.68
C ASP A 79 -26.14 -13.67 1.64
N ARG A 80 -26.82 -13.14 0.62
CA ARG A 80 -26.87 -11.71 0.26
C ARG A 80 -27.26 -10.77 1.40
N ASP A 81 -26.88 -9.51 1.21
CA ASP A 81 -27.18 -8.36 2.07
C ASP A 81 -26.53 -8.39 3.46
N PHE A 82 -25.41 -9.13 3.60
CA PHE A 82 -24.58 -9.14 4.80
C PHE A 82 -23.12 -8.73 4.52
N THR A 83 -22.44 -8.10 5.48
CA THR A 83 -21.06 -7.59 5.32
C THR A 83 -19.99 -8.66 5.12
N LEU A 84 -20.35 -9.95 5.26
CA LEU A 84 -19.51 -11.13 5.05
C LEU A 84 -20.15 -12.11 4.04
N ASP A 85 -20.94 -11.58 3.11
CA ASP A 85 -21.51 -12.27 1.93
C ASP A 85 -20.41 -12.74 0.96
N PHE A 86 -20.65 -13.88 0.32
CA PHE A 86 -19.87 -14.41 -0.80
C PHE A 86 -19.65 -13.37 -1.91
N THR A 87 -20.63 -12.50 -2.20
CA THR A 87 -20.51 -11.43 -3.22
C THR A 87 -19.27 -10.53 -2.98
N TYR A 88 -18.90 -10.28 -1.72
CA TYR A 88 -17.72 -9.46 -1.37
C TYR A 88 -16.45 -10.29 -1.20
N LEU A 89 -16.57 -11.57 -0.82
CA LEU A 89 -15.44 -12.43 -0.47
C LEU A 89 -14.93 -13.28 -1.64
N LYS A 90 -15.78 -13.59 -2.64
CA LYS A 90 -15.39 -14.38 -3.82
C LYS A 90 -14.17 -13.81 -4.57
N PRO A 91 -14.04 -12.49 -4.84
CA PRO A 91 -12.88 -11.96 -5.57
C PRO A 91 -11.54 -12.25 -4.87
N ALA A 92 -11.52 -12.25 -3.53
CA ALA A 92 -10.31 -12.60 -2.78
C ALA A 92 -9.99 -14.11 -2.86
N VAL A 93 -11.01 -14.97 -2.93
CA VAL A 93 -10.84 -16.42 -3.19
C VAL A 93 -10.36 -16.66 -4.62
N ASP A 94 -10.89 -15.95 -5.61
CA ASP A 94 -10.50 -16.07 -7.03
C ASP A 94 -9.03 -15.65 -7.25
N ILE A 95 -8.58 -14.56 -6.63
CA ILE A 95 -7.18 -14.11 -6.69
C ILE A 95 -6.23 -15.10 -5.97
N ALA A 96 -6.66 -15.67 -4.84
CA ALA A 96 -5.90 -16.71 -4.15
C ALA A 96 -5.79 -17.99 -5.01
N LEU A 97 -6.87 -18.38 -5.68
CA LEU A 97 -6.93 -19.47 -6.68
C LEU A 97 -5.93 -19.24 -7.81
N GLU A 98 -6.00 -18.09 -8.49
CA GLU A 98 -5.10 -17.72 -9.59
C GLU A 98 -3.63 -17.76 -9.14
N THR A 99 -3.35 -17.27 -7.93
CA THR A 99 -2.02 -17.29 -7.32
C THR A 99 -1.54 -18.73 -7.08
N VAL A 100 -2.38 -19.61 -6.54
CA VAL A 100 -2.03 -21.03 -6.32
C VAL A 100 -1.80 -21.76 -7.64
N SER A 101 -2.66 -21.58 -8.65
CA SER A 101 -2.49 -22.16 -9.99
C SER A 101 -1.15 -21.74 -10.61
N ARG A 102 -0.80 -20.45 -10.54
CA ARG A 102 0.50 -19.94 -11.03
C ARG A 102 1.71 -20.55 -10.31
N GLN A 103 1.60 -20.85 -9.02
CA GLN A 103 2.67 -21.55 -8.27
C GLN A 103 2.79 -23.04 -8.63
N ILE A 104 1.70 -23.67 -9.10
CA ILE A 104 1.72 -25.05 -9.65
C ILE A 104 2.33 -25.04 -11.06
N GLU A 105 1.93 -24.10 -11.92
CA GLU A 105 2.51 -23.91 -13.26
C GLU A 105 4.03 -23.68 -13.23
N THR A 106 4.50 -22.86 -12.29
CA THR A 106 5.93 -22.60 -12.06
C THR A 106 6.66 -23.73 -11.30
N LYS A 107 5.96 -24.83 -10.98
CA LYS A 107 6.47 -26.02 -10.24
C LYS A 107 7.00 -25.73 -8.83
N ASN A 108 6.58 -24.60 -8.23
CA ASN A 108 6.87 -24.31 -6.82
C ASN A 108 5.96 -25.11 -5.87
N TYR A 109 4.77 -25.51 -6.32
CA TYR A 109 3.87 -26.45 -5.64
C TYR A 109 3.75 -27.77 -6.40
N LEU A 110 3.30 -28.81 -5.70
CA LEU A 110 3.00 -30.12 -6.28
C LEU A 110 1.86 -30.02 -7.32
N ASN A 111 1.84 -30.93 -8.29
CA ASN A 111 0.80 -30.96 -9.31
C ASN A 111 -0.53 -31.52 -8.74
N PHE A 112 -1.49 -30.63 -8.51
CA PHE A 112 -2.87 -30.93 -8.14
C PHE A 112 -3.81 -29.89 -8.75
N SER A 113 -5.12 -30.14 -8.71
CA SER A 113 -6.14 -29.13 -9.03
C SER A 113 -7.09 -28.95 -7.84
N ILE A 114 -7.58 -27.73 -7.63
CA ILE A 114 -8.60 -27.45 -6.60
C ILE A 114 -9.91 -27.05 -7.27
N ASN A 115 -10.99 -27.74 -6.91
CA ASN A 115 -12.35 -27.37 -7.24
C ASN A 115 -13.01 -26.78 -5.98
N PHE A 116 -13.72 -25.66 -6.11
CA PHE A 116 -14.38 -25.01 -4.97
C PHE A 116 -15.90 -25.04 -5.11
N ILE A 117 -16.58 -25.67 -4.14
CA ILE A 117 -18.04 -25.72 -4.09
C ILE A 117 -18.55 -24.73 -3.04
N PHE A 118 -19.29 -23.72 -3.48
CA PHE A 118 -19.91 -22.74 -2.59
C PHE A 118 -21.28 -23.19 -2.08
N LYS A 119 -21.53 -23.00 -0.78
CA LYS A 119 -22.83 -23.10 -0.13
C LYS A 119 -23.08 -21.86 0.74
N ALA A 120 -24.20 -21.18 0.48
CA ALA A 120 -24.65 -20.07 1.29
C ALA A 120 -25.13 -20.54 2.67
N THR A 121 -24.73 -19.79 3.69
CA THR A 121 -25.24 -19.83 5.07
C THR A 121 -26.16 -18.64 5.33
N THR A 122 -26.97 -18.66 6.38
CA THR A 122 -27.96 -17.58 6.63
C THR A 122 -27.33 -16.19 6.71
N ASN A 123 -27.99 -15.19 6.10
CA ASN A 123 -27.60 -13.77 6.10
C ASN A 123 -27.48 -13.08 7.49
N THR A 124 -27.71 -13.80 8.60
CA THR A 124 -27.52 -13.30 9.97
C THR A 124 -26.66 -14.25 10.79
N CYS A 125 -25.68 -13.72 11.54
CA CYS A 125 -24.98 -14.47 12.58
C CYS A 125 -25.98 -14.81 13.70
N SER A 126 -26.48 -16.05 13.74
CA SER A 126 -27.57 -16.46 14.65
C SER A 126 -27.53 -17.98 14.92
N GLU A 127 -28.18 -18.43 15.99
CA GLU A 127 -28.33 -19.86 16.31
C GLU A 127 -29.11 -20.65 15.23
N LYS A 128 -30.01 -19.99 14.48
CA LYS A 128 -30.64 -20.63 13.30
C LYS A 128 -29.60 -20.89 12.21
N GLY A 129 -28.70 -19.93 11.99
CA GLY A 129 -27.57 -20.07 11.06
C GLY A 129 -26.52 -21.09 11.50
N ARG A 130 -26.35 -21.32 12.81
CA ARG A 130 -25.45 -22.35 13.36
C ARG A 130 -25.82 -23.75 12.89
N ASN A 131 -27.10 -24.12 13.01
CA ASN A 131 -27.55 -25.44 12.57
C ASN A 131 -27.48 -25.57 11.04
N ASN A 132 -27.81 -24.48 10.32
CA ASN A 132 -27.67 -24.40 8.87
C ASN A 132 -26.22 -24.58 8.39
N ALA A 133 -25.23 -23.94 9.03
CA ALA A 133 -23.82 -24.06 8.66
C ALA A 133 -23.24 -25.47 8.94
N GLY A 134 -23.64 -26.11 10.04
CA GLY A 134 -23.35 -27.54 10.27
C GLY A 134 -23.92 -28.39 9.13
N GLY A 135 -25.20 -28.21 8.80
CA GLY A 135 -25.84 -28.89 7.67
C GLY A 135 -25.14 -28.64 6.32
N LYS A 136 -24.66 -27.43 6.04
CA LYS A 136 -23.86 -27.14 4.84
C LYS A 136 -22.48 -27.79 4.85
N THR A 137 -21.88 -27.98 6.02
CA THR A 137 -20.63 -28.77 6.16
C THR A 137 -20.89 -30.25 5.81
N VAL A 138 -22.01 -30.80 6.27
CA VAL A 138 -22.46 -32.18 5.95
C VAL A 138 -22.75 -32.35 4.46
N GLU A 139 -23.49 -31.41 3.86
CA GLU A 139 -23.80 -31.36 2.41
C GLU A 139 -22.52 -31.30 1.56
N LEU A 140 -21.55 -30.46 1.95
CA LEU A 140 -20.25 -30.35 1.26
C LEU A 140 -19.41 -31.63 1.37
N PHE A 141 -19.46 -32.34 2.50
CA PHE A 141 -18.76 -33.61 2.66
C PHE A 141 -19.41 -34.72 1.83
N HIS A 142 -20.70 -35.00 2.01
CA HIS A 142 -21.36 -36.16 1.40
C HIS A 142 -21.65 -35.99 -0.09
N ASP A 143 -22.17 -34.83 -0.52
CA ASP A 143 -22.68 -34.67 -1.89
C ASP A 143 -21.56 -34.22 -2.87
N TYR A 144 -20.45 -33.69 -2.35
CA TYR A 144 -19.36 -33.10 -3.14
C TYR A 144 -17.96 -33.65 -2.80
N ASN A 145 -17.85 -34.57 -1.84
CA ASN A 145 -16.59 -35.18 -1.39
C ASN A 145 -15.52 -34.14 -1.02
N ALA A 146 -15.93 -33.09 -0.29
CA ALA A 146 -15.02 -32.01 0.10
C ALA A 146 -13.99 -32.49 1.14
N VAL A 147 -12.70 -32.33 0.82
CA VAL A 147 -11.56 -32.75 1.66
C VAL A 147 -11.06 -31.65 2.61
N ALA A 148 -11.60 -30.44 2.50
CA ALA A 148 -11.32 -29.30 3.37
C ALA A 148 -12.48 -28.29 3.31
N PHE A 149 -12.55 -27.39 4.31
CA PHE A 149 -13.56 -26.34 4.38
C PHE A 149 -12.95 -24.95 4.61
N ILE A 150 -13.54 -23.91 4.01
CA ILE A 150 -13.22 -22.50 4.29
C ILE A 150 -14.51 -21.76 4.67
N GLY A 151 -14.44 -21.01 5.77
CA GLY A 151 -15.62 -20.46 6.44
C GLY A 151 -16.34 -21.51 7.31
N PRO A 152 -17.52 -21.19 7.87
CA PRO A 152 -18.28 -19.93 7.75
C PRO A 152 -17.62 -18.75 8.49
N PRO A 153 -17.99 -17.49 8.16
CA PRO A 153 -17.33 -16.31 8.72
C PRO A 153 -17.85 -15.93 10.12
N CYS A 154 -19.15 -16.08 10.41
CA CYS A 154 -19.72 -15.80 11.73
C CYS A 154 -19.24 -16.82 12.78
N THR A 155 -18.68 -16.36 13.91
CA THR A 155 -18.27 -17.22 15.05
C THR A 155 -19.30 -18.30 15.41
N ILE A 156 -20.57 -17.92 15.56
CA ILE A 156 -21.63 -18.85 16.00
C ILE A 156 -21.97 -19.91 14.93
N HIS A 157 -21.76 -19.59 13.65
CA HIS A 157 -21.82 -20.58 12.57
C HIS A 157 -20.59 -21.48 12.58
N SER A 158 -19.40 -20.91 12.83
CA SER A 158 -18.12 -21.61 12.84
C SER A 158 -18.07 -22.72 13.91
N VAL A 159 -18.75 -22.55 15.05
CA VAL A 159 -18.86 -23.59 16.10
C VAL A 159 -19.37 -24.91 15.51
N SER A 160 -20.53 -24.88 14.84
CA SER A 160 -21.18 -26.09 14.32
C SER A 160 -20.42 -26.71 13.14
N ALA A 161 -19.92 -25.87 12.22
CA ALA A 161 -19.09 -26.32 11.11
C ALA A 161 -17.77 -26.96 11.59
N ALA A 162 -17.16 -26.41 12.65
CA ALA A 162 -15.94 -26.95 13.23
C ALA A 162 -16.16 -28.21 14.07
N ASP A 163 -17.29 -28.32 14.79
CA ASP A 163 -17.69 -29.57 15.46
C ASP A 163 -17.80 -30.72 14.43
N VAL A 164 -18.46 -30.48 13.30
CA VAL A 164 -18.65 -31.45 12.20
C VAL A 164 -17.32 -31.77 11.50
N ALA A 165 -16.51 -30.77 11.16
CA ALA A 165 -15.22 -30.99 10.51
C ALA A 165 -14.21 -31.74 11.42
N ALA A 166 -14.22 -31.47 12.73
CA ALA A 166 -13.40 -32.19 13.70
C ALA A 166 -13.80 -33.67 13.83
N PHE A 167 -15.10 -33.99 13.78
CA PHE A 167 -15.60 -35.37 13.81
C PHE A 167 -15.07 -36.22 12.63
N TRP A 168 -14.95 -35.64 11.43
CA TRP A 168 -14.35 -36.30 10.26
C TRP A 168 -12.82 -36.13 10.14
N ASN A 169 -12.18 -35.47 11.10
CA ASN A 169 -10.75 -35.10 11.05
C ASN A 169 -10.36 -34.32 9.77
N LEU A 170 -11.28 -33.49 9.26
CA LEU A 170 -11.07 -32.66 8.08
C LEU A 170 -10.67 -31.23 8.46
N PRO A 171 -9.71 -30.60 7.74
CA PRO A 171 -9.27 -29.23 8.04
C PRO A 171 -10.34 -28.20 7.69
N ILE A 172 -10.56 -27.25 8.60
CA ILE A 172 -11.48 -26.12 8.42
C ILE A 172 -10.78 -24.80 8.76
N VAL A 173 -10.88 -23.81 7.87
CA VAL A 173 -10.18 -22.51 7.99
C VAL A 173 -11.20 -21.36 7.99
N ILE A 174 -11.26 -20.58 9.07
CA ILE A 174 -12.23 -19.47 9.20
C ILE A 174 -11.56 -18.08 9.17
N GLY A 175 -12.19 -17.14 8.47
CA GLY A 175 -11.66 -15.79 8.24
C GLY A 175 -12.05 -14.72 9.27
N ALA A 176 -13.20 -14.88 9.97
CA ALA A 176 -13.77 -13.81 10.80
C ALA A 176 -14.27 -14.25 12.20
N GLY A 177 -14.13 -15.52 12.58
CA GLY A 177 -14.53 -16.01 13.91
C GLY A 177 -13.50 -15.64 15.00
N THR A 178 -13.77 -14.58 15.77
CA THR A 178 -12.82 -13.98 16.73
C THR A 178 -12.88 -14.50 18.17
N SER A 179 -13.99 -15.13 18.60
CA SER A 179 -14.24 -15.46 20.01
C SER A 179 -13.23 -16.43 20.64
N GLY A 180 -12.99 -16.30 21.95
CA GLY A 180 -12.25 -17.27 22.75
C GLY A 180 -12.82 -18.69 22.71
N ILE A 181 -14.13 -18.89 22.45
CA ILE A 181 -14.71 -20.25 22.39
C ILE A 181 -14.02 -21.15 21.35
N LEU A 182 -13.52 -20.58 20.26
CA LEU A 182 -12.86 -21.31 19.16
C LEU A 182 -11.37 -21.62 19.42
N ASP A 183 -10.85 -21.25 20.60
CA ASP A 183 -9.49 -21.61 21.03
C ASP A 183 -9.41 -23.01 21.67
N ASP A 184 -10.53 -23.64 22.03
CA ASP A 184 -10.54 -25.01 22.55
C ASP A 184 -10.07 -26.00 21.49
N LYS A 185 -8.84 -26.52 21.64
CA LYS A 185 -8.23 -27.53 20.75
C LYS A 185 -8.43 -28.97 21.21
N THR A 186 -9.12 -29.19 22.32
CA THR A 186 -9.64 -30.53 22.66
C THR A 186 -10.92 -30.82 21.89
N ARG A 187 -11.73 -29.79 21.63
CA ARG A 187 -12.96 -29.84 20.81
C ARG A 187 -12.72 -29.51 19.34
N PHE A 188 -12.20 -28.33 19.04
CA PHE A 188 -12.03 -27.84 17.65
C PHE A 188 -10.64 -28.19 17.12
N THR A 189 -10.35 -29.50 17.08
CA THR A 189 -9.03 -30.11 16.79
C THR A 189 -8.47 -29.69 15.42
N THR A 190 -9.31 -29.69 14.38
CA THR A 190 -8.90 -29.39 12.99
C THR A 190 -9.12 -27.92 12.57
N LEU A 191 -9.63 -27.08 13.48
CA LEU A 191 -9.98 -25.69 13.18
C LEU A 191 -8.77 -24.76 13.20
N THR A 192 -8.50 -24.11 12.06
CA THR A 192 -7.56 -22.99 11.94
C THR A 192 -8.33 -21.68 11.72
N ARG A 193 -7.79 -20.55 12.20
CA ARG A 193 -8.36 -19.22 11.96
C ARG A 193 -7.30 -18.17 11.68
N THR A 194 -7.60 -17.25 10.76
CA THR A 194 -6.76 -16.08 10.47
C THR A 194 -7.20 -14.82 11.23
N ALA A 195 -8.42 -14.82 11.78
CA ALA A 195 -8.95 -13.74 12.60
C ALA A 195 -8.18 -13.56 13.93
N PHE A 196 -8.12 -12.32 14.42
CA PHE A 196 -7.62 -12.03 15.76
C PHE A 196 -8.52 -12.65 16.85
N ARG A 197 -7.95 -12.89 18.03
CA ARG A 197 -8.67 -13.47 19.18
C ARG A 197 -9.17 -12.36 20.11
N SER A 198 -10.47 -12.25 20.37
CA SER A 198 -11.01 -11.24 21.31
C SER A 198 -10.48 -11.42 22.75
N PHE A 199 -10.11 -12.64 23.14
CA PHE A 199 -9.42 -12.95 24.39
C PHE A 199 -8.07 -12.20 24.55
N ALA A 200 -7.43 -11.76 23.46
CA ALA A 200 -6.23 -10.92 23.52
C ALA A 200 -6.57 -9.49 23.99
N ILE A 201 -7.71 -8.94 23.54
CA ILE A 201 -8.24 -7.65 24.00
C ILE A 201 -8.64 -7.77 25.47
N ALA A 202 -9.34 -8.85 25.86
CA ALA A 202 -9.69 -9.12 27.25
C ALA A 202 -8.45 -9.21 28.17
N LYS A 203 -7.40 -9.94 27.76
CA LYS A 203 -6.10 -9.99 28.48
C LYS A 203 -5.43 -8.63 28.58
N PHE A 204 -5.50 -7.78 27.55
CA PHE A 204 -5.00 -6.41 27.62
C PHE A 204 -5.77 -5.59 28.66
N CYS A 205 -7.11 -5.65 28.64
CA CYS A 205 -7.96 -5.00 29.62
C CYS A 205 -7.66 -5.47 31.06
N GLY A 206 -7.56 -6.79 31.29
CA GLY A 206 -7.22 -7.34 32.61
C GLY A 206 -5.82 -6.91 33.11
N ARG A 207 -4.84 -6.78 32.21
CA ARG A 207 -3.51 -6.21 32.55
C ARG A 207 -3.60 -4.75 32.97
N ILE A 208 -4.38 -3.92 32.25
CA ILE A 208 -4.60 -2.52 32.62
C ILE A 208 -5.26 -2.42 34.02
N PHE A 209 -6.29 -3.22 34.29
CA PHE A 209 -6.96 -3.23 35.59
C PHE A 209 -6.01 -3.64 36.72
N ASN A 210 -5.19 -4.68 36.53
CA ASN A 210 -4.20 -5.07 37.53
C ASN A 210 -3.09 -4.01 37.71
N GLN A 211 -2.62 -3.37 36.64
CA GLN A 211 -1.62 -2.29 36.69
C GLN A 211 -2.08 -1.08 37.52
N PHE A 212 -3.36 -0.72 37.46
CA PHE A 212 -3.94 0.37 38.25
C PHE A 212 -4.65 -0.10 39.54
N ASN A 213 -4.55 -1.39 39.88
CA ASN A 213 -5.22 -2.06 41.00
C ASN A 213 -6.75 -1.76 41.07
N TRP A 214 -7.42 -1.83 39.92
CA TRP A 214 -8.87 -1.72 39.79
C TRP A 214 -9.51 -3.09 40.01
N LYS A 215 -10.43 -3.17 40.98
CA LYS A 215 -11.07 -4.43 41.43
C LYS A 215 -12.57 -4.50 41.18
N LYS A 216 -13.14 -3.50 40.51
CA LYS A 216 -14.53 -3.46 40.04
C LYS A 216 -14.58 -3.07 38.56
N SER A 217 -15.63 -3.46 37.84
CA SER A 217 -15.94 -2.99 36.47
C SER A 217 -17.45 -2.98 36.24
N ALA A 218 -17.89 -2.28 35.20
CA ALA A 218 -19.24 -2.39 34.67
C ALA A 218 -19.17 -2.58 33.14
N ILE A 219 -19.94 -3.50 32.57
CA ILE A 219 -19.97 -3.71 31.12
C ILE A 219 -21.34 -3.29 30.59
N LEU A 220 -21.37 -2.31 29.68
CA LEU A 220 -22.58 -1.75 29.08
C LEU A 220 -22.87 -2.44 27.75
N VAL A 221 -23.74 -3.45 27.81
CA VAL A 221 -24.01 -4.37 26.69
C VAL A 221 -25.25 -3.93 25.92
N ALA A 222 -25.03 -3.31 24.76
CA ALA A 222 -26.09 -2.94 23.82
C ALA A 222 -26.84 -4.15 23.22
N ARG A 223 -28.03 -3.92 22.67
CA ARG A 223 -28.90 -4.92 22.03
C ARG A 223 -28.30 -5.44 20.72
N GLY A 224 -27.45 -6.46 20.82
CA GLY A 224 -27.06 -7.34 19.71
C GLY A 224 -25.63 -7.17 19.19
N GLY A 225 -25.22 -8.12 18.34
CA GLY A 225 -24.00 -8.06 17.55
C GLY A 225 -22.72 -8.49 18.27
N PHE A 226 -21.61 -8.40 17.52
CA PHE A 226 -20.25 -8.84 17.89
C PHE A 226 -19.87 -8.58 19.36
N PHE A 227 -20.05 -7.34 19.82
CA PHE A 227 -19.64 -6.94 21.17
C PHE A 227 -20.47 -7.60 22.29
N ARG A 228 -21.73 -7.97 22.04
CA ARG A 228 -22.59 -8.67 23.02
C ARG A 228 -22.19 -10.13 23.18
N GLU A 229 -22.01 -10.84 22.07
CA GLU A 229 -21.92 -12.30 22.04
C GLU A 229 -20.48 -12.83 22.05
N ILE A 230 -19.49 -11.96 21.81
CA ILE A 230 -18.09 -12.35 21.66
C ILE A 230 -17.17 -11.60 22.62
N LEU A 231 -17.21 -10.26 22.63
CA LEU A 231 -16.24 -9.49 23.43
C LEU A 231 -16.60 -9.43 24.91
N ALA A 232 -17.87 -9.25 25.28
CA ALA A 232 -18.29 -9.17 26.67
C ALA A 232 -17.95 -10.45 27.47
N SER A 233 -18.25 -11.63 26.90
CA SER A 233 -17.94 -12.94 27.49
C SER A 233 -16.43 -13.20 27.64
N ASP A 234 -15.63 -12.81 26.64
CA ASP A 234 -14.18 -12.94 26.71
C ASP A 234 -13.60 -12.00 27.79
N ILE A 235 -14.15 -10.77 27.96
CA ILE A 235 -13.76 -9.84 29.03
C ILE A 235 -14.13 -10.39 30.41
N LEU A 236 -15.36 -10.88 30.58
CA LEU A 236 -15.87 -11.43 31.84
C LEU A 236 -14.97 -12.56 32.38
N SER A 237 -14.72 -13.59 31.57
CA SER A 237 -13.88 -14.72 31.97
C SER A 237 -12.43 -14.33 32.34
N VAL A 238 -11.86 -13.31 31.70
CA VAL A 238 -10.56 -12.75 32.11
C VAL A 238 -10.65 -11.96 33.41
N PHE A 239 -11.75 -11.25 33.66
CA PHE A 239 -11.92 -10.40 34.84
C PHE A 239 -12.22 -11.25 36.09
N GLU A 240 -13.06 -12.27 35.96
CA GLU A 240 -13.29 -13.32 36.97
C GLU A 240 -11.98 -13.99 37.37
N SER A 241 -11.20 -14.50 36.40
CA SER A 241 -9.89 -15.11 36.65
C SER A 241 -8.81 -14.15 37.18
N SER A 242 -9.04 -12.83 37.05
CA SER A 242 -8.18 -11.78 37.63
C SER A 242 -8.65 -11.28 39.02
N ASN A 243 -9.72 -11.88 39.56
CA ASN A 243 -10.41 -11.42 40.77
C ASN A 243 -10.79 -9.92 40.69
N ILE A 244 -11.51 -9.57 39.62
CA ILE A 244 -12.11 -8.25 39.37
C ILE A 244 -13.63 -8.46 39.33
N THR A 245 -14.37 -7.85 40.26
CA THR A 245 -15.83 -7.95 40.27
C THR A 245 -16.43 -7.17 39.10
N VAL A 246 -17.26 -7.81 38.28
CA VAL A 246 -17.97 -7.15 37.17
C VAL A 246 -19.45 -7.03 37.49
N ASN A 247 -20.08 -5.92 37.10
CA ASN A 247 -21.53 -5.81 37.03
C ASN A 247 -21.97 -5.66 35.57
N ASP A 248 -22.74 -6.62 35.06
CA ASP A 248 -23.21 -6.65 33.68
C ASP A 248 -24.54 -5.93 33.52
N LEU A 249 -24.58 -4.97 32.59
CA LEU A 249 -25.69 -4.04 32.44
C LEU A 249 -26.16 -4.06 30.99
N TYR A 250 -27.18 -4.87 30.72
CA TYR A 250 -27.74 -5.04 29.38
C TYR A 250 -28.79 -3.95 29.07
N GLU A 251 -28.68 -3.33 27.89
CA GLU A 251 -29.64 -2.34 27.35
C GLU A 251 -31.08 -2.89 27.21
N LYS A 252 -31.29 -4.21 27.34
CA LYS A 252 -32.63 -4.82 27.36
C LYS A 252 -33.37 -4.67 28.69
N ASP A 253 -32.66 -4.50 29.81
CA ASP A 253 -33.22 -4.59 31.17
C ASP A 253 -33.49 -3.21 31.80
N TYR A 254 -33.35 -2.13 31.01
CA TYR A 254 -33.56 -0.75 31.43
C TYR A 254 -34.44 -0.02 30.41
N GLU A 255 -35.43 0.74 30.90
CA GLU A 255 -36.35 1.51 30.04
C GLU A 255 -35.66 2.65 29.27
N THR A 256 -34.57 3.19 29.83
CA THR A 256 -33.85 4.33 29.27
C THR A 256 -32.34 4.15 29.34
N SER A 257 -31.63 4.69 28.34
CA SER A 257 -30.15 4.67 28.33
C SER A 257 -29.55 5.46 29.51
N GLU A 258 -30.28 6.43 30.06
CA GLU A 258 -29.83 7.23 31.19
C GLU A 258 -29.87 6.47 32.52
N THR A 259 -30.92 5.67 32.77
CA THR A 259 -30.98 4.81 33.96
C THR A 259 -29.90 3.74 33.92
N LEU A 260 -29.72 3.08 32.77
CA LEU A 260 -28.61 2.18 32.47
C LEU A 260 -27.23 2.81 32.80
N LEU A 261 -26.97 4.04 32.31
CA LEU A 261 -25.71 4.76 32.56
C LEU A 261 -25.54 5.15 34.03
N LYS A 262 -26.61 5.62 34.69
CA LYS A 262 -26.58 5.94 36.14
C LYS A 262 -26.25 4.70 36.98
N THR A 263 -26.84 3.54 36.69
CA THR A 263 -26.53 2.28 37.36
C THR A 263 -25.09 1.81 37.09
N ALA A 264 -24.59 1.98 35.86
CA ALA A 264 -23.19 1.68 35.54
C ALA A 264 -22.20 2.56 36.32
N ILE A 265 -22.49 3.85 36.46
CA ILE A 265 -21.65 4.79 37.19
C ILE A 265 -21.72 4.58 38.71
N GLN A 266 -22.88 4.18 39.25
CA GLN A 266 -22.98 3.74 40.64
C GLN A 266 -22.17 2.46 40.89
N SER A 267 -22.26 1.49 39.99
CA SER A 267 -21.49 0.22 40.03
C SER A 267 -19.98 0.45 39.91
N ALA A 268 -19.59 1.40 39.07
CA ALA A 268 -18.19 1.75 38.76
C ALA A 268 -17.63 2.92 39.62
N ARG A 269 -18.26 3.28 40.74
CA ARG A 269 -17.64 4.16 41.75
C ARG A 269 -16.65 3.35 42.59
N SER A 270 -15.56 4.00 43.04
CA SER A 270 -14.36 3.42 43.66
C SER A 270 -13.35 2.71 42.71
N ARG A 271 -12.77 3.48 41.77
CA ARG A 271 -11.61 3.10 40.91
C ARG A 271 -11.88 1.91 39.96
N SER A 272 -12.65 2.18 38.90
CA SER A 272 -13.14 1.13 38.00
C SER A 272 -13.55 1.70 36.64
N ILE A 273 -13.25 0.99 35.55
CA ILE A 273 -13.62 1.36 34.17
C ILE A 273 -14.94 0.71 33.76
N GLY A 274 -15.73 1.46 32.97
CA GLY A 274 -16.90 0.97 32.25
C GLY A 274 -16.61 0.71 30.77
N PHE A 275 -17.01 -0.45 30.24
CA PHE A 275 -16.87 -0.76 28.80
C PHE A 275 -18.13 -0.38 28.03
N VAL A 276 -18.01 0.54 27.07
CA VAL A 276 -19.14 1.12 26.33
C VAL A 276 -19.15 0.68 24.87
N ASN A 277 -20.12 -0.16 24.49
CA ASN A 277 -20.27 -0.73 23.14
C ASN A 277 -20.67 0.32 22.06
N LYS A 278 -21.41 1.37 22.44
CA LYS A 278 -22.04 2.31 21.49
C LYS A 278 -21.42 3.71 21.60
N MET A 279 -20.89 4.25 20.51
CA MET A 279 -20.22 5.58 20.48
C MET A 279 -21.08 6.71 21.07
N SER A 280 -22.42 6.64 20.87
CA SER A 280 -23.38 7.60 21.44
C SER A 280 -23.44 7.61 22.96
N TYR A 281 -23.15 6.48 23.62
CA TYR A 281 -23.17 6.37 25.09
C TYR A 281 -21.82 6.77 25.71
N LEU A 282 -20.72 6.70 24.96
CA LEU A 282 -19.39 7.08 25.46
C LEU A 282 -19.37 8.56 25.89
N LYS A 283 -19.95 9.44 25.09
CA LYS A 283 -20.07 10.88 25.38
C LYS A 283 -20.85 11.14 26.68
N THR A 284 -21.98 10.45 26.88
CA THR A 284 -22.81 10.59 28.08
C THR A 284 -22.18 9.95 29.33
N PHE A 285 -21.50 8.81 29.16
CA PHE A 285 -20.75 8.16 30.26
C PHE A 285 -19.61 9.05 30.78
N LEU A 286 -18.84 9.67 29.89
CA LEU A 286 -17.76 10.60 30.27
C LEU A 286 -18.32 11.84 31.01
N LEU A 287 -19.45 12.39 30.57
CA LEU A 287 -20.10 13.53 31.23
C LEU A 287 -20.65 13.19 32.64
N LEU A 288 -21.18 11.98 32.84
CA LEU A 288 -21.80 11.57 34.11
C LEU A 288 -20.85 10.89 35.10
N SER A 289 -19.74 10.31 34.64
CA SER A 289 -18.82 9.52 35.47
C SER A 289 -17.93 10.34 36.42
N GLY A 290 -17.89 11.67 36.26
CA GLY A 290 -17.35 12.57 37.27
C GLY A 290 -15.82 12.53 37.41
N TRP A 291 -15.08 12.38 36.31
CA TRP A 291 -13.60 12.45 36.26
C TRP A 291 -13.03 13.88 36.50
N ASN A 292 -13.54 14.57 37.52
CA ASN A 292 -13.03 15.83 38.04
C ASN A 292 -12.21 15.61 39.34
N TYR A 293 -11.21 14.71 39.35
CA TYR A 293 -10.18 14.69 40.41
C TYR A 293 -8.89 13.96 39.97
N LEU A 294 -8.03 14.70 39.28
CA LEU A 294 -6.58 14.69 39.57
C LEU A 294 -6.16 16.14 39.84
N PRO A 295 -5.12 16.41 40.65
CA PRO A 295 -4.73 17.77 41.00
C PRO A 295 -4.30 18.59 39.78
N CYS A 296 -4.70 19.86 39.73
CA CYS A 296 -4.27 20.80 38.70
C CYS A 296 -2.79 21.19 38.88
N PHE A 297 -1.88 20.32 38.44
CA PHE A 297 -0.59 20.78 37.97
C PHE A 297 -0.80 21.46 36.62
N CYS A 298 -0.92 22.80 36.63
CA CYS A 298 -0.86 23.62 35.43
C CYS A 298 0.56 23.56 34.85
N THR A 299 0.89 22.46 34.18
CA THR A 299 2.21 22.23 33.61
C THR A 299 2.41 23.16 32.42
N VAL A 300 3.45 24.00 32.50
CA VAL A 300 3.90 24.84 31.38
C VAL A 300 4.97 24.06 30.63
N LEU A 301 4.63 23.56 29.45
CA LEU A 301 5.50 22.84 28.54
C LEU A 301 6.16 23.83 27.58
N THR A 302 7.34 24.33 27.92
CA THR A 302 8.18 25.06 26.96
C THR A 302 8.85 24.05 26.04
N VAL A 303 8.78 24.24 24.73
CA VAL A 303 9.48 23.43 23.71
C VAL A 303 10.43 24.30 22.89
N GLY A 304 11.59 23.75 22.53
CA GLY A 304 12.53 24.41 21.64
C GLY A 304 12.15 24.13 20.19
N LEU A 305 12.11 25.16 19.36
CA LEU A 305 11.89 25.01 17.91
C LEU A 305 13.16 25.47 17.18
N ILE A 306 13.71 24.61 16.33
CA ILE A 306 14.92 24.88 15.56
C ILE A 306 14.55 24.84 14.07
N LEU A 307 14.67 25.96 13.36
CA LEU A 307 14.38 26.08 11.92
C LEU A 307 15.63 26.57 11.17
N SER A 308 15.64 26.43 9.84
CA SER A 308 16.63 27.15 9.03
C SER A 308 16.40 28.66 9.11
N GLY A 309 17.48 29.44 8.99
CA GLY A 309 17.42 30.84 8.63
C GLY A 309 16.96 31.03 7.18
N ARG A 310 16.87 32.30 6.77
CA ARG A 310 16.36 32.72 5.44
C ARG A 310 17.11 32.06 4.29
N ASP A 311 16.47 32.06 3.12
CA ASP A 311 16.97 31.51 1.86
C ASP A 311 17.04 29.96 1.84
N HIS A 312 16.07 29.31 2.50
CA HIS A 312 15.81 27.86 2.44
C HIS A 312 14.30 27.58 2.49
N ASP A 313 13.81 26.58 1.75
CA ASP A 313 12.38 26.19 1.67
C ASP A 313 11.75 25.68 2.99
N LEU A 314 12.53 25.66 4.08
CA LEU A 314 12.17 25.15 5.41
C LEU A 314 12.64 26.15 6.48
N ASP A 315 12.61 27.43 6.12
CA ASP A 315 12.94 28.52 7.02
C ASP A 315 11.76 28.94 7.92
N LYS A 316 12.06 29.90 8.79
CA LYS A 316 11.07 30.59 9.63
C LYS A 316 9.92 31.24 8.87
N THR A 317 10.13 31.78 7.67
CA THR A 317 9.07 32.50 6.94
C THR A 317 7.98 31.56 6.45
N HIS A 318 8.37 30.35 6.02
CA HIS A 318 7.44 29.30 5.59
C HIS A 318 6.85 28.50 6.77
N LEU A 319 7.66 28.17 7.80
CA LEU A 319 7.26 27.21 8.83
C LEU A 319 6.71 27.82 10.13
N LYS A 320 6.88 29.12 10.43
CA LYS A 320 6.38 29.69 11.70
C LYS A 320 4.85 29.66 11.77
N ALA A 321 4.14 30.14 10.75
CA ALA A 321 2.68 30.23 10.78
C ALA A 321 1.99 28.84 10.90
N PRO A 322 2.43 27.77 10.21
CA PRO A 322 1.97 26.41 10.48
C PRO A 322 2.15 25.95 11.94
N VAL A 323 3.26 26.33 12.60
CA VAL A 323 3.49 25.99 14.02
C VAL A 323 2.57 26.81 14.95
N ASP A 324 2.36 28.10 14.67
CA ASP A 324 1.44 28.93 15.44
C ASP A 324 0.02 28.35 15.41
N ILE A 325 -0.47 27.96 14.21
CA ILE A 325 -1.78 27.33 14.01
C ILE A 325 -1.87 25.97 14.74
N ALA A 326 -0.80 25.16 14.69
CA ALA A 326 -0.76 23.88 15.41
C ALA A 326 -0.86 24.07 16.93
N LEU A 327 -0.19 25.09 17.49
CA LEU A 327 -0.27 25.43 18.90
C LEU A 327 -1.64 25.98 19.30
N GLU A 328 -2.24 26.87 18.50
CA GLU A 328 -3.62 27.32 18.73
C GLU A 328 -4.60 26.15 18.71
N ARG A 329 -4.41 25.18 17.80
CA ARG A 329 -5.24 23.96 17.78
C ARG A 329 -5.06 23.14 19.05
N VAL A 330 -3.83 22.94 19.55
CA VAL A 330 -3.58 22.26 20.84
C VAL A 330 -4.23 23.02 22.00
N HIS A 331 -4.06 24.34 22.11
CA HIS A 331 -4.73 25.15 23.14
C HIS A 331 -6.26 25.11 23.04
N THR A 332 -6.82 24.94 21.84
CA THR A 332 -8.27 24.79 21.63
C THR A 332 -8.75 23.43 22.12
N LEU A 333 -8.02 22.35 21.81
CA LEU A 333 -8.32 21.00 22.30
C LEU A 333 -8.17 20.91 23.85
N VAL A 334 -7.20 21.61 24.45
CA VAL A 334 -7.09 21.75 25.91
C VAL A 334 -8.27 22.54 26.48
N ARG A 335 -8.65 23.69 25.89
CA ARG A 335 -9.82 24.49 26.31
C ARG A 335 -11.13 23.70 26.25
N ASN A 336 -11.29 22.84 25.24
CA ASN A 336 -12.42 21.93 25.10
C ASN A 336 -12.44 20.76 26.10
N ARG A 337 -11.34 20.54 26.85
CA ARG A 337 -11.08 19.37 27.70
C ARG A 337 -10.93 18.05 26.93
N ASP A 338 -10.55 18.11 25.64
CA ASP A 338 -10.14 16.94 24.86
C ASP A 338 -8.79 16.38 25.35
N TYR A 339 -8.00 17.20 26.07
CA TYR A 339 -6.71 16.87 26.69
C TYR A 339 -6.63 17.37 28.13
N LEU A 340 -5.58 16.94 28.86
CA LEU A 340 -5.23 17.44 30.19
C LEU A 340 -4.99 18.97 30.17
N ASN A 341 -5.23 19.63 31.31
CA ASN A 341 -5.04 21.08 31.45
C ASN A 341 -3.56 21.46 31.57
N PHE A 342 -2.90 21.70 30.43
CA PHE A 342 -1.53 22.21 30.34
C PHE A 342 -1.47 23.44 29.43
N SER A 343 -0.40 24.24 29.57
CA SER A 343 -0.07 25.28 28.60
C SER A 343 1.20 24.87 27.86
N ILE A 344 1.21 24.99 26.53
CA ILE A 344 2.41 24.76 25.71
C ILE A 344 2.90 26.10 25.13
N SER A 345 4.20 26.32 25.12
CA SER A 345 4.82 27.49 24.49
C SER A 345 6.09 27.06 23.76
N TYR A 346 6.50 27.82 22.74
CA TYR A 346 7.70 27.50 21.97
C TYR A 346 8.70 28.65 21.96
N ILE A 347 9.99 28.29 21.87
CA ILE A 347 11.08 29.24 21.75
C ILE A 347 11.86 28.90 20.49
N LEU A 348 11.77 29.79 19.51
CA LEU A 348 12.38 29.62 18.19
C LEU A 348 13.86 30.01 18.19
N ARG A 349 14.67 29.19 17.53
CA ARG A 349 16.02 29.52 17.05
C ARG A 349 16.17 29.18 15.58
N GLU A 350 16.90 30.04 14.88
CA GLU A 350 17.27 29.90 13.49
C GLU A 350 18.72 29.38 13.43
N THR A 351 18.97 28.36 12.61
CA THR A 351 20.33 27.89 12.27
C THR A 351 20.75 28.45 10.91
N ASN A 352 22.03 28.27 10.55
CA ASN A 352 22.52 28.48 9.19
C ASN A 352 21.60 27.78 8.15
N PRO A 353 21.25 28.43 7.03
CA PRO A 353 20.43 27.80 5.98
C PRO A 353 21.18 26.71 5.21
N ILE A 354 22.52 26.70 5.21
CA ILE A 354 23.30 25.69 4.50
C ILE A 354 23.18 24.33 5.23
N CYS A 355 22.67 23.30 4.55
CA CYS A 355 22.62 21.95 5.11
C CYS A 355 23.92 21.16 4.80
N ALA A 356 24.99 21.41 5.56
CA ALA A 356 26.31 20.80 5.30
C ALA A 356 27.11 20.44 6.57
N PRO A 357 28.07 19.49 6.49
CA PRO A 357 28.98 19.16 7.60
C PRO A 357 29.79 20.34 8.15
N THR A 358 30.02 21.38 7.35
CA THR A 358 30.83 22.55 7.73
C THR A 358 30.15 23.49 8.73
N VAL A 359 28.85 23.33 8.99
CA VAL A 359 28.04 24.23 9.85
C VAL A 359 27.30 23.50 10.98
N LEU A 360 27.59 22.21 11.20
CA LEU A 360 27.04 21.36 12.26
C LEU A 360 26.90 22.07 13.62
N ASN A 361 27.98 22.72 14.06
CA ASN A 361 28.13 23.28 15.41
C ASN A 361 27.10 24.36 15.76
N ASP A 362 26.53 25.07 14.79
CA ASP A 362 25.52 26.10 15.05
C ASP A 362 24.22 25.50 15.60
N ALA A 363 23.73 24.42 14.99
CA ALA A 363 22.58 23.67 15.49
C ALA A 363 22.83 23.08 16.89
N GLY A 364 24.05 22.61 17.15
CA GLY A 364 24.48 22.20 18.49
C GLY A 364 24.42 23.36 19.49
N GLY A 365 24.94 24.53 19.11
CA GLY A 365 24.84 25.75 19.90
C GLY A 365 23.40 26.14 20.24
N LYS A 366 22.48 26.12 19.26
CA LYS A 366 21.05 26.40 19.50
C LYS A 366 20.39 25.35 20.39
N THR A 367 20.79 24.08 20.26
CA THR A 367 20.32 22.98 21.12
C THR A 367 20.71 23.21 22.59
N VAL A 368 21.96 23.62 22.83
CA VAL A 368 22.46 23.94 24.18
C VAL A 368 21.80 25.20 24.74
N GLU A 369 21.64 26.24 23.92
CA GLU A 369 20.98 27.50 24.29
C GLU A 369 19.53 27.26 24.75
N LEU A 370 18.77 26.44 24.01
CA LEU A 370 17.38 26.12 24.33
C LEU A 370 17.26 25.29 25.62
N TYR A 371 18.11 24.28 25.82
CA TYR A 371 18.04 23.45 27.03
C TYR A 371 18.49 24.22 28.28
N LEU A 372 19.69 24.80 28.28
CA LEU A 372 20.26 25.45 29.47
C LEU A 372 19.71 26.85 29.74
N GLY A 373 19.38 27.62 28.69
CA GLY A 373 18.89 28.99 28.82
C GLY A 373 17.38 29.09 29.05
N TYR A 374 16.61 28.07 28.65
CA TYR A 374 15.14 28.14 28.66
C TYR A 374 14.42 26.89 29.19
N ASN A 375 15.15 25.88 29.67
CA ASN A 375 14.60 24.67 30.30
C ASN A 375 13.52 23.97 29.44
N VAL A 376 13.79 23.80 28.14
CA VAL A 376 12.82 23.19 27.22
C VAL A 376 12.64 21.70 27.48
N THR A 377 11.39 21.24 27.38
CA THR A 377 10.94 19.88 27.68
C THR A 377 10.99 18.92 26.49
N ALA A 378 11.07 19.47 25.26
CA ALA A 378 11.28 18.75 24.01
C ALA A 378 11.84 19.70 22.94
N LEU A 379 12.37 19.15 21.85
CA LEU A 379 12.86 19.87 20.68
C LEU A 379 12.08 19.47 19.41
N PHE A 380 11.79 20.47 18.57
CA PHE A 380 11.23 20.31 17.23
C PHE A 380 12.20 20.85 16.19
N GLY A 381 12.48 20.07 15.16
CA GLY A 381 13.58 20.35 14.23
C GLY A 381 14.96 20.04 14.84
N PRO A 382 16.07 20.42 14.17
CA PRO A 382 16.16 21.14 12.90
C PRO A 382 15.64 20.36 11.67
N PRO A 383 15.41 21.03 10.52
CA PRO A 383 14.99 20.36 9.29
C PRO A 383 16.13 19.61 8.57
N CYS A 384 17.35 20.14 8.60
CA CYS A 384 18.52 19.55 7.94
C CYS A 384 19.01 18.28 8.66
N SER A 385 19.34 17.22 7.92
CA SER A 385 19.83 15.96 8.50
C SER A 385 21.16 16.11 9.26
N PHE A 386 22.08 16.95 8.77
CA PHE A 386 23.36 17.22 9.46
C PHE A 386 23.15 17.93 10.79
N HIS A 387 22.35 19.01 10.79
CA HIS A 387 21.98 19.73 12.00
C HIS A 387 21.23 18.81 12.99
N THR A 388 20.38 17.92 12.47
CA THR A 388 19.64 16.93 13.27
C THR A 388 20.57 15.95 13.98
N ALA A 389 21.65 15.48 13.32
CA ALA A 389 22.59 14.55 13.94
C ALA A 389 23.19 15.13 15.23
N LEU A 390 23.73 16.36 15.18
CA LEU A 390 24.32 16.98 16.37
C LEU A 390 23.27 17.36 17.43
N THR A 391 22.10 17.86 17.01
CA THR A 391 20.97 18.11 17.94
C THR A 391 20.55 16.83 18.66
N ALA A 392 20.45 15.70 17.94
CA ALA A 392 20.04 14.42 18.49
C ALA A 392 21.11 13.76 19.37
N ASP A 393 22.41 13.89 19.04
CA ASP A 393 23.52 13.44 19.90
C ASP A 393 23.48 14.15 21.27
N ILE A 394 23.33 15.49 21.26
CA ILE A 394 23.27 16.31 22.48
C ILE A 394 21.98 16.00 23.28
N ALA A 395 20.84 15.91 22.60
CA ALA A 395 19.57 15.63 23.25
C ALA A 395 19.48 14.20 23.82
N ALA A 396 20.12 13.21 23.18
CA ALA A 396 20.22 11.86 23.69
C ALA A 396 20.94 11.81 25.05
N TYR A 397 22.03 12.56 25.22
CA TYR A 397 22.75 12.69 26.49
C TYR A 397 21.86 13.26 27.61
N TRP A 398 21.02 14.25 27.31
CA TRP A 398 20.06 14.83 28.26
C TRP A 398 18.74 14.05 28.39
N LYS A 399 18.55 12.97 27.61
CA LYS A 399 17.27 12.24 27.48
C LYS A 399 16.10 13.14 27.03
N LEU A 400 16.42 14.22 26.34
CA LEU A 400 15.50 15.22 25.82
C LEU A 400 14.86 14.72 24.51
N PRO A 401 13.51 14.66 24.37
CA PRO A 401 12.85 14.26 23.13
C PRO A 401 13.15 15.21 21.97
N VAL A 402 13.41 14.65 20.78
CA VAL A 402 13.59 15.43 19.53
C VAL A 402 12.63 14.92 18.46
N ILE A 403 11.89 15.80 17.81
CA ILE A 403 10.93 15.46 16.74
C ILE A 403 11.27 16.24 15.47
N VAL A 404 11.58 15.55 14.37
CA VAL A 404 11.98 16.19 13.10
C VAL A 404 11.13 15.77 11.90
N GLY A 405 10.74 16.76 11.10
CA GLY A 405 9.84 16.59 9.95
C GLY A 405 10.51 16.41 8.58
N ALA A 406 11.78 16.80 8.42
CA ALA A 406 12.45 16.88 7.11
C ALA A 406 13.84 16.21 7.02
N ALA A 407 14.33 15.60 8.10
CA ALA A 407 15.62 14.92 8.12
C ALA A 407 15.49 13.48 7.58
N VAL A 408 15.93 13.24 6.33
CA VAL A 408 15.73 11.95 5.64
C VAL A 408 16.88 10.94 5.78
N SER A 409 18.09 11.37 6.16
CA SER A 409 19.32 10.56 6.12
C SER A 409 19.20 9.18 6.78
N GLY A 410 19.74 8.13 6.16
CA GLY A 410 19.86 6.80 6.73
C GLY A 410 20.74 6.77 7.99
N THR A 411 21.70 7.69 8.12
CA THR A 411 22.54 7.81 9.33
C THR A 411 21.74 8.05 10.61
N LEU A 412 20.56 8.70 10.51
CA LEU A 412 19.67 9.01 11.64
C LEU A 412 18.72 7.85 12.00
N GLU A 413 19.02 6.63 11.53
CA GLU A 413 18.27 5.41 11.87
C GLU A 413 18.87 4.63 13.04
N ASP A 414 20.13 4.88 13.41
CA ASP A 414 20.76 4.26 14.57
C ASP A 414 20.06 4.68 15.88
N LYS A 415 19.22 3.77 16.42
CA LYS A 415 18.51 3.97 17.68
C LYS A 415 19.33 3.63 18.93
N ASN A 416 20.55 3.13 18.79
CA ASN A 416 21.47 3.01 19.92
C ASN A 416 22.15 4.36 20.19
N ARG A 417 22.45 5.12 19.12
CA ARG A 417 22.97 6.50 19.19
C ARG A 417 21.85 7.51 19.42
N TYR A 418 20.86 7.55 18.53
CA TYR A 418 19.81 8.58 18.52
C TYR A 418 18.55 8.15 19.28
N VAL A 419 18.73 7.73 20.54
CA VAL A 419 17.69 7.13 21.40
C VAL A 419 16.43 7.98 21.59
N THR A 420 16.54 9.32 21.59
CA THR A 420 15.39 10.23 21.79
C THR A 420 14.87 10.86 20.49
N LEU A 421 15.46 10.55 19.33
CA LEU A 421 15.08 11.13 18.05
C LEU A 421 13.89 10.40 17.43
N THR A 422 12.79 11.11 17.24
CA THR A 422 11.63 10.70 16.46
C THR A 422 11.60 11.46 15.13
N ARG A 423 11.30 10.74 14.04
CA ARG A 423 11.28 11.27 12.67
C ARG A 423 9.90 11.01 12.07
N SER A 424 9.27 12.03 11.49
CA SER A 424 8.08 11.87 10.62
C SER A 424 8.42 11.95 9.13
N ALA A 425 9.66 12.32 8.81
CA ALA A 425 10.21 12.26 7.45
C ALA A 425 10.35 10.81 6.95
N TYR A 426 10.31 10.61 5.63
CA TYR A 426 10.72 9.35 5.02
C TYR A 426 12.23 9.11 5.19
N ARG A 427 12.67 7.89 4.86
CA ARG A 427 14.05 7.41 5.03
C ARG A 427 14.72 7.28 3.67
N SER A 428 15.91 7.86 3.46
CA SER A 428 16.62 7.76 2.19
C SER A 428 17.08 6.32 1.88
N GLU A 429 17.43 5.53 2.89
CA GLU A 429 17.69 4.09 2.70
C GLU A 429 16.42 3.33 2.26
N ALA A 430 15.22 3.71 2.73
CA ALA A 430 13.98 3.11 2.25
C ALA A 430 13.67 3.46 0.78
N PHE A 431 14.04 4.66 0.33
CA PHE A 431 13.96 5.04 -1.09
C PHE A 431 14.97 4.26 -1.95
N ALA A 432 16.20 4.07 -1.45
CA ALA A 432 17.20 3.22 -2.09
C ALA A 432 16.74 1.75 -2.20
N ILE A 433 16.13 1.20 -1.14
CA ILE A 433 15.52 -0.14 -1.15
C ILE A 433 14.36 -0.24 -2.13
N PHE A 434 13.52 0.79 -2.25
CA PHE A 434 12.44 0.84 -3.25
C PHE A 434 13.00 0.79 -4.69
N LEU A 435 14.01 1.60 -5.00
CA LEU A 435 14.71 1.54 -6.29
C LEU A 435 15.36 0.15 -6.51
N LYS A 436 15.93 -0.45 -5.47
CA LYS A 436 16.49 -1.82 -5.54
C LYS A 436 15.43 -2.86 -5.91
N ARG A 437 14.21 -2.77 -5.36
CA ARG A 437 13.09 -3.67 -5.73
C ARG A 437 12.66 -3.52 -7.19
N ILE A 438 12.69 -2.32 -7.75
CA ILE A 438 12.45 -2.08 -9.19
C ILE A 438 13.52 -2.80 -10.03
N PHE A 439 14.79 -2.70 -9.64
CA PHE A 439 15.90 -3.37 -10.34
C PHE A 439 15.84 -4.90 -10.22
N GLU A 440 15.43 -5.45 -9.07
CA GLU A 440 15.15 -6.89 -8.95
C GLU A 440 14.01 -7.33 -9.88
N TYR A 441 12.88 -6.62 -9.85
CA TYR A 441 11.66 -6.96 -10.59
C TYR A 441 11.88 -6.99 -12.12
N PHE A 442 12.56 -5.98 -12.67
CA PHE A 442 12.86 -5.93 -14.11
C PHE A 442 14.16 -6.67 -14.49
N GLY A 443 14.81 -7.37 -13.56
CA GLY A 443 16.07 -8.08 -13.81
C GLY A 443 17.26 -7.17 -14.16
N TRP A 444 17.17 -5.87 -13.87
CA TRP A 444 18.21 -4.89 -14.21
C TRP A 444 19.47 -5.09 -13.35
N ARG A 445 20.64 -4.89 -13.98
CA ARG A 445 21.97 -5.03 -13.36
C ARG A 445 22.93 -3.89 -13.71
N ARG A 446 22.46 -2.87 -14.44
CA ARG A 446 23.26 -1.70 -14.85
C ARG A 446 22.42 -0.44 -14.66
N CYS A 447 23.00 0.59 -14.06
CA CYS A 447 22.36 1.88 -13.78
C CYS A 447 23.27 3.03 -14.26
N ALA A 448 22.68 4.10 -14.78
CA ALA A 448 23.35 5.38 -15.02
C ALA A 448 22.69 6.44 -14.14
N ILE A 449 23.45 7.02 -13.22
CA ILE A 449 22.99 8.11 -12.35
C ILE A 449 23.62 9.42 -12.85
N ILE A 450 22.77 10.35 -13.26
CA ILE A 450 23.18 11.72 -13.60
C ILE A 450 22.95 12.57 -12.36
N LYS A 451 24.03 13.13 -11.79
CA LYS A 451 24.00 14.12 -10.71
C LYS A 451 24.34 15.50 -11.23
N GLU A 452 23.79 16.53 -10.62
CA GLU A 452 24.25 17.91 -10.80
C GLU A 452 25.47 18.14 -9.90
N ASP A 453 26.56 18.70 -10.40
CA ASP A 453 27.83 18.83 -9.63
C ASP A 453 27.85 20.05 -8.70
N HIS A 454 26.68 20.53 -8.31
CA HIS A 454 26.53 21.44 -7.20
C HIS A 454 26.85 20.73 -5.88
N VAL A 455 28.02 21.06 -5.33
CA VAL A 455 28.58 20.65 -4.03
C VAL A 455 27.62 20.88 -2.83
N ARG A 456 26.52 21.63 -3.04
CA ARG A 456 25.52 22.00 -2.04
C ARG A 456 24.17 21.26 -2.19
N SER A 457 24.00 20.40 -3.20
CA SER A 457 22.71 19.72 -3.43
C SER A 457 22.43 18.64 -2.37
N TYR A 458 21.29 18.77 -1.67
CA TYR A 458 20.82 17.86 -0.62
C TYR A 458 20.85 16.39 -1.08
N HIS A 459 20.44 16.13 -2.32
CA HIS A 459 20.39 14.77 -2.88
C HIS A 459 21.78 14.16 -3.11
N ASN A 460 22.80 14.95 -3.49
CA ASN A 460 24.17 14.46 -3.66
C ASN A 460 24.79 14.01 -2.34
N VAL A 461 24.47 14.70 -1.26
CA VAL A 461 25.15 14.55 0.03
C VAL A 461 24.41 13.56 0.96
N ILE A 462 23.09 13.37 0.76
CA ILE A 462 22.27 12.51 1.62
C ILE A 462 21.64 11.34 0.84
N THR A 463 20.93 11.60 -0.26
CA THR A 463 20.18 10.55 -0.97
C THR A 463 21.08 9.63 -1.80
N LEU A 464 22.09 10.19 -2.48
CA LEU A 464 22.97 9.46 -3.38
C LEU A 464 23.86 8.42 -2.65
N PRO A 465 24.51 8.72 -1.50
CA PRO A 465 25.30 7.72 -0.79
C PRO A 465 24.49 6.49 -0.35
N ASP A 466 23.25 6.69 0.13
CA ASP A 466 22.36 5.59 0.51
C ASP A 466 21.97 4.73 -0.70
N ILE A 467 21.73 5.34 -1.88
CA ILE A 467 21.49 4.61 -3.14
C ILE A 467 22.73 3.80 -3.55
N LEU A 468 23.92 4.42 -3.57
CA LEU A 468 25.17 3.77 -3.94
C LEU A 468 25.44 2.55 -3.03
N LYS A 469 25.37 2.73 -1.71
CA LYS A 469 25.51 1.67 -0.70
C LYS A 469 24.57 0.49 -0.96
N VAL A 470 23.28 0.74 -1.18
CA VAL A 470 22.29 -0.34 -1.42
C VAL A 470 22.53 -1.03 -2.76
N PHE A 471 22.93 -0.30 -3.81
CA PHE A 471 23.13 -0.88 -5.14
C PHE A 471 24.45 -1.69 -5.24
N GLU A 472 25.51 -1.21 -4.58
CA GLU A 472 26.81 -1.89 -4.46
C GLU A 472 26.68 -3.24 -3.75
N ILE A 473 25.93 -3.31 -2.65
CA ILE A 473 25.65 -4.56 -1.90
C ILE A 473 24.86 -5.60 -2.74
N ASN A 474 24.31 -5.23 -3.90
CA ASN A 474 23.41 -6.06 -4.69
C ASN A 474 23.85 -6.23 -6.17
N ASP A 475 25.15 -6.09 -6.45
CA ASP A 475 25.77 -6.29 -7.76
C ASP A 475 25.14 -5.47 -8.91
N ILE A 476 24.56 -4.31 -8.60
CA ILE A 476 24.04 -3.38 -9.62
C ILE A 476 25.19 -2.46 -10.05
N LEU A 477 25.70 -2.63 -11.27
CA LEU A 477 26.81 -1.84 -11.79
C LEU A 477 26.36 -0.41 -12.11
N ILE A 478 26.96 0.58 -11.45
CA ILE A 478 26.58 1.99 -11.56
C ILE A 478 27.61 2.76 -12.38
N LYS A 479 27.16 3.61 -13.30
CA LYS A 479 27.94 4.72 -13.86
C LYS A 479 27.41 6.06 -13.33
N LEU A 480 28.32 6.92 -12.88
CA LEU A 480 28.02 8.27 -12.40
C LEU A 480 28.43 9.31 -13.45
N TYR A 481 27.52 10.24 -13.75
CA TYR A 481 27.76 11.38 -14.66
C TYR A 481 27.45 12.69 -13.91
N ALA A 482 28.20 13.75 -14.18
CA ALA A 482 28.09 15.04 -13.52
C ALA A 482 27.65 16.16 -14.49
N THR A 483 26.83 17.11 -14.04
CA THR A 483 26.36 18.27 -14.84
C THR A 483 26.54 19.58 -14.08
N ASN A 484 27.11 20.62 -14.71
CA ASN A 484 27.53 21.85 -14.00
C ASN A 484 26.41 22.91 -13.82
N GLY A 485 25.15 22.46 -13.70
CA GLY A 485 23.97 23.32 -13.62
C GLY A 485 23.45 23.80 -14.99
N ILE A 486 22.14 24.07 -15.05
CA ILE A 486 21.37 24.54 -16.22
C ILE A 486 21.44 23.60 -17.44
N MET A 487 20.36 22.83 -17.61
CA MET A 487 20.06 21.95 -18.76
C MET A 487 21.00 20.74 -18.90
N VAL A 488 20.45 19.52 -18.78
CA VAL A 488 21.20 18.30 -19.12
C VAL A 488 21.52 18.34 -20.61
N SER A 489 22.80 18.61 -20.94
CA SER A 489 23.16 18.84 -22.33
C SER A 489 22.88 17.59 -23.16
N LYS A 490 22.37 17.80 -24.39
CA LYS A 490 22.02 16.72 -25.32
C LYS A 490 23.20 15.76 -25.54
N HIS A 491 24.43 16.27 -25.46
CA HIS A 491 25.66 15.50 -25.56
C HIS A 491 25.86 14.51 -24.39
N ILE A 492 25.50 14.85 -23.15
CA ILE A 492 25.58 13.93 -22.00
C ILE A 492 24.54 12.82 -22.14
N LEU A 493 23.28 13.17 -22.45
CA LEU A 493 22.22 12.19 -22.71
C LEU A 493 22.59 11.25 -23.87
N GLN A 494 23.15 11.79 -24.95
CA GLN A 494 23.57 11.00 -26.10
C GLN A 494 24.77 10.10 -25.77
N LYS A 495 25.77 10.58 -25.01
CA LYS A 495 26.88 9.76 -24.50
C LYS A 495 26.40 8.60 -23.61
N VAL A 496 25.43 8.84 -22.72
CA VAL A 496 24.80 7.79 -21.90
C VAL A 496 24.08 6.75 -22.79
N GLN A 497 23.35 7.20 -23.82
CA GLN A 497 22.67 6.32 -24.78
C GLN A 497 23.65 5.50 -25.62
N ASP A 498 24.75 6.10 -26.09
CA ASP A 498 25.73 5.44 -26.95
C ASP A 498 26.61 4.47 -26.16
N GLU A 499 27.05 4.81 -24.94
CA GLU A 499 27.70 3.85 -24.03
C GLU A 499 26.78 2.68 -23.64
N ALA A 500 25.47 2.92 -23.49
CA ALA A 500 24.49 1.86 -23.25
C ALA A 500 24.32 0.96 -24.48
N ARG A 501 24.28 1.54 -25.69
CA ARG A 501 24.25 0.81 -26.97
C ARG A 501 25.48 -0.06 -27.16
N GLU A 502 26.69 0.45 -26.89
CA GLU A 502 27.93 -0.34 -27.00
C GLU A 502 27.96 -1.49 -25.98
N SER A 503 27.54 -1.24 -24.75
CA SER A 503 27.42 -2.27 -23.71
C SER A 503 26.42 -3.37 -24.09
N PHE A 504 25.34 -3.02 -24.80
CA PHE A 504 24.40 -3.97 -25.41
C PHE A 504 25.02 -4.70 -26.62
N ARG A 505 25.82 -4.02 -27.43
CA ARG A 505 26.48 -4.55 -28.65
C ARG A 505 27.54 -5.61 -28.35
N GLN A 506 28.37 -5.40 -27.34
CA GLN A 506 29.32 -6.43 -26.86
C GLN A 506 28.57 -7.65 -26.29
N SER A 507 27.47 -7.41 -25.57
CA SER A 507 26.63 -8.49 -25.01
C SER A 507 25.94 -9.31 -26.11
N SER A 508 25.53 -8.68 -27.22
CA SER A 508 24.84 -9.36 -28.32
C SER A 508 25.77 -10.05 -29.31
N GLN A 509 27.01 -9.59 -29.52
CA GLN A 509 27.95 -10.24 -30.44
C GLN A 509 28.28 -11.70 -30.06
N ILE A 510 28.42 -12.00 -28.77
CA ILE A 510 28.67 -13.36 -28.27
C ILE A 510 27.46 -14.28 -28.56
N ILE A 511 26.24 -13.77 -28.38
CA ILE A 511 24.99 -14.51 -28.60
C ILE A 511 24.73 -14.70 -30.11
N MET A 512 25.02 -13.68 -30.93
CA MET A 512 24.81 -13.72 -32.38
C MET A 512 25.72 -14.76 -33.07
N LEU A 513 26.96 -14.98 -32.62
CA LEU A 513 27.82 -16.03 -33.17
C LEU A 513 27.23 -17.43 -32.91
N GLY A 514 26.71 -17.68 -31.71
CA GLY A 514 26.05 -18.94 -31.35
C GLY A 514 24.76 -19.17 -32.16
N LEU A 515 23.93 -18.13 -32.29
CA LEU A 515 22.70 -18.20 -33.08
C LEU A 515 22.95 -18.39 -34.57
N TYR A 516 24.02 -17.82 -35.15
CA TYR A 516 24.32 -17.97 -36.58
C TYR A 516 24.59 -19.43 -36.97
N VAL A 517 25.32 -20.17 -36.13
CA VAL A 517 25.60 -21.61 -36.33
C VAL A 517 24.31 -22.44 -36.19
N ILE A 518 23.43 -22.08 -35.26
CA ILE A 518 22.14 -22.77 -35.05
C ILE A 518 21.19 -22.51 -36.23
N CYS A 519 21.08 -21.26 -36.71
CA CYS A 519 20.22 -20.90 -37.85
C CYS A 519 20.59 -21.66 -39.13
N LEU A 520 21.87 -21.93 -39.38
CA LEU A 520 22.32 -22.71 -40.54
C LEU A 520 21.88 -24.19 -40.49
N LEU A 521 21.58 -24.75 -39.32
CA LEU A 521 21.05 -26.11 -39.17
C LEU A 521 19.51 -26.15 -39.30
N PHE A 522 18.81 -25.11 -38.81
CA PHE A 522 17.35 -25.01 -38.88
C PHE A 522 16.80 -24.56 -40.24
N LEU A 523 17.64 -24.09 -41.17
CA LEU A 523 17.23 -23.68 -42.53
C LEU A 523 16.82 -24.83 -43.47
N SER A 524 16.68 -26.06 -42.96
CA SER A 524 16.22 -27.23 -43.71
C SER A 524 14.70 -27.46 -43.66
N GLU A 525 13.99 -26.96 -42.65
CA GLU A 525 12.53 -27.12 -42.52
C GLU A 525 11.77 -25.80 -42.71
N ARG A 526 11.11 -25.66 -43.87
CA ARG A 526 10.18 -24.55 -44.12
C ARG A 526 8.88 -24.74 -43.36
N SER A 527 8.67 -23.97 -42.29
CA SER A 527 7.33 -23.68 -41.76
C SER A 527 7.06 -22.18 -41.79
N ILE A 528 6.01 -21.77 -42.50
CA ILE A 528 5.61 -20.36 -42.61
C ILE A 528 4.90 -19.96 -41.32
N LEU A 529 5.61 -19.27 -40.42
CA LEU A 529 5.03 -18.71 -39.21
C LEU A 529 4.19 -17.46 -39.54
N GLN A 530 2.95 -17.73 -39.96
CA GLN A 530 1.95 -16.72 -40.26
C GLN A 530 1.51 -16.05 -38.95
N CYS A 531 1.91 -14.79 -38.73
CA CYS A 531 1.53 -14.03 -37.53
C CYS A 531 0.00 -13.86 -37.44
N TYR A 532 -0.63 -14.67 -36.59
CA TYR A 532 -2.02 -14.50 -36.20
C TYR A 532 -2.15 -13.22 -35.37
N CYS A 533 -2.53 -12.12 -36.02
CA CYS A 533 -2.82 -10.85 -35.36
C CYS A 533 -4.15 -10.98 -34.58
N THR A 534 -4.05 -11.39 -33.32
CA THR A 534 -5.19 -11.51 -32.40
C THR A 534 -5.82 -10.13 -32.17
N PRO A 535 -7.14 -9.94 -32.37
CA PRO A 535 -7.76 -8.63 -32.22
C PRO A 535 -7.72 -8.16 -30.77
N ILE A 536 -7.20 -6.95 -30.56
CA ILE A 536 -7.16 -6.29 -29.25
C ILE A 536 -8.59 -5.98 -28.83
N LYS A 537 -8.98 -6.41 -27.62
CA LYS A 537 -10.33 -6.23 -27.09
C LYS A 537 -10.34 -5.13 -26.03
N PHE A 538 -11.14 -4.08 -26.23
CA PHE A 538 -11.43 -3.08 -25.19
C PHE A 538 -12.70 -3.44 -24.42
N GLY A 539 -12.63 -3.40 -23.09
CA GLY A 539 -13.79 -3.53 -22.21
C GLY A 539 -14.40 -2.16 -21.89
N PHE A 540 -15.58 -1.87 -22.43
CA PHE A 540 -16.32 -0.66 -22.10
C PHE A 540 -17.23 -0.90 -20.90
N LEU A 541 -17.05 -0.05 -19.88
CA LEU A 541 -17.89 0.06 -18.70
C LEU A 541 -18.59 1.42 -18.80
N LEU A 542 -19.90 1.43 -18.99
CA LEU A 542 -20.71 2.66 -19.01
C LEU A 542 -21.85 2.51 -17.99
N ASN A 543 -22.66 3.54 -17.79
CA ASN A 543 -23.85 3.40 -16.97
C ASN A 543 -24.92 2.59 -17.75
N SER A 544 -25.90 2.02 -17.05
CA SER A 544 -27.10 1.49 -17.70
C SER A 544 -27.90 2.61 -18.36
N ARG A 545 -28.96 2.21 -19.07
CA ARG A 545 -29.97 3.11 -19.61
C ARG A 545 -30.54 4.02 -18.51
N ASP A 546 -31.11 5.14 -18.94
CA ASP A 546 -31.57 6.28 -18.13
C ASP A 546 -30.44 7.23 -17.63
N HIS A 547 -29.31 7.30 -18.34
CA HIS A 547 -28.25 8.30 -18.12
C HIS A 547 -27.59 8.72 -19.44
N ASP A 548 -27.17 9.99 -19.57
CA ASP A 548 -26.48 10.57 -20.75
C ASP A 548 -25.10 9.94 -21.08
N LEU A 549 -24.67 8.95 -20.30
CA LEU A 549 -23.38 8.26 -20.38
C LEU A 549 -23.60 6.74 -20.43
N ASP A 550 -24.67 6.32 -21.10
CA ASP A 550 -25.03 4.93 -21.35
C ASP A 550 -24.52 4.44 -22.72
N GLN A 551 -24.90 3.20 -23.09
CA GLN A 551 -24.60 2.66 -24.41
C GLN A 551 -25.27 3.45 -25.54
N THR A 552 -26.50 3.91 -25.35
CA THR A 552 -27.32 4.56 -26.40
C THR A 552 -26.64 5.82 -26.93
N HIS A 553 -26.08 6.65 -26.03
CA HIS A 553 -25.40 7.89 -26.41
C HIS A 553 -23.95 7.67 -26.87
N LEU A 554 -23.21 6.73 -26.26
CA LEU A 554 -21.76 6.61 -26.45
C LEU A 554 -21.32 5.57 -27.50
N LYS A 555 -22.18 4.62 -27.89
CA LYS A 555 -21.81 3.59 -28.88
C LYS A 555 -21.45 4.17 -30.25
N LEU A 556 -22.26 5.09 -30.77
CA LEU A 556 -22.06 5.66 -32.12
C LEU A 556 -20.74 6.46 -32.24
N PRO A 557 -20.37 7.35 -31.29
CA PRO A 557 -19.03 7.95 -31.25
C PRO A 557 -17.88 6.92 -31.20
N VAL A 558 -18.04 5.83 -30.45
CA VAL A 558 -17.04 4.75 -30.35
C VAL A 558 -16.88 4.00 -31.67
N ASP A 559 -18.00 3.66 -32.35
CA ASP A 559 -17.97 3.00 -33.66
C ASP A 559 -17.22 3.87 -34.69
N ILE A 560 -17.52 5.18 -34.75
CA ILE A 560 -16.87 6.14 -35.65
C ILE A 560 -15.36 6.28 -35.35
N ALA A 561 -14.98 6.32 -34.06
CA ALA A 561 -13.59 6.38 -33.65
C ALA A 561 -12.80 5.13 -34.09
N LEU A 562 -13.37 3.94 -33.90
CA LEU A 562 -12.76 2.68 -34.32
C LEU A 562 -12.70 2.54 -35.84
N GLU A 563 -13.73 2.97 -36.57
CA GLU A 563 -13.72 3.01 -38.03
C GLU A 563 -12.58 3.89 -38.56
N ARG A 564 -12.36 5.07 -37.95
CA ARG A 564 -11.22 5.93 -38.26
C ARG A 564 -9.87 5.26 -37.99
N VAL A 565 -9.71 4.56 -36.86
CA VAL A 565 -8.47 3.82 -36.56
C VAL A 565 -8.24 2.71 -37.59
N HIS A 566 -9.27 1.94 -37.97
CA HIS A 566 -9.14 0.91 -39.01
C HIS A 566 -8.79 1.49 -40.38
N ARG A 567 -9.26 2.69 -40.75
CA ARG A 567 -8.80 3.38 -41.98
C ARG A 567 -7.30 3.73 -41.90
N LEU A 568 -6.84 4.29 -40.78
CA LEU A 568 -5.43 4.69 -40.58
C LEU A 568 -4.49 3.46 -40.59
N VAL A 569 -4.89 2.36 -39.96
CA VAL A 569 -4.17 1.07 -40.06
C VAL A 569 -4.13 0.57 -41.52
N LYS A 570 -5.24 0.65 -42.26
CA LYS A 570 -5.32 0.24 -43.67
C LYS A 570 -4.44 1.09 -44.60
N ASN A 571 -4.25 2.37 -44.28
CA ASN A 571 -3.35 3.27 -45.00
C ASN A 571 -1.86 3.02 -44.73
N GLY A 572 -1.53 2.27 -43.66
CA GLY A 572 -0.15 2.10 -43.19
C GLY A 572 0.33 3.19 -42.22
N ASP A 573 -0.55 4.09 -41.77
CA ASP A 573 -0.23 5.14 -40.78
C ASP A 573 0.08 4.54 -39.39
N TYR A 574 -0.37 3.30 -39.12
CA TYR A 574 -0.19 2.57 -37.87
C TYR A 574 0.17 1.10 -38.12
N LEU A 575 0.69 0.43 -37.10
CA LEU A 575 0.95 -1.03 -37.11
C LEU A 575 -0.32 -1.82 -37.48
N ASN A 576 -0.15 -2.94 -38.17
CA ASN A 576 -1.26 -3.81 -38.59
C ASN A 576 -1.93 -4.47 -37.37
N MET A 577 -2.98 -3.82 -36.85
CA MET A 577 -3.72 -4.20 -35.64
C MET A 577 -5.22 -4.23 -35.90
N SER A 578 -5.91 -5.26 -35.41
CA SER A 578 -7.38 -5.31 -35.38
C SER A 578 -7.87 -4.93 -33.98
N ILE A 579 -8.89 -4.08 -33.89
CA ILE A 579 -9.50 -3.68 -32.62
C ILE A 579 -10.97 -4.11 -32.58
N LYS A 580 -11.38 -4.66 -31.44
CA LYS A 580 -12.77 -4.98 -31.11
C LYS A 580 -13.09 -4.41 -29.72
N TYR A 581 -14.37 -4.29 -29.41
CA TYR A 581 -14.80 -3.91 -28.07
C TYR A 581 -15.99 -4.73 -27.60
N ILE A 582 -16.11 -4.84 -26.28
CA ILE A 582 -17.19 -5.56 -25.58
C ILE A 582 -17.71 -4.63 -24.48
N PHE A 583 -19.02 -4.59 -24.31
CA PHE A 583 -19.70 -3.64 -23.44
C PHE A 583 -20.39 -4.32 -22.25
N LYS A 584 -20.32 -3.70 -21.06
CA LYS A 584 -21.15 -4.03 -19.90
C LYS A 584 -21.76 -2.78 -19.27
N GLU A 585 -23.04 -2.85 -18.92
CA GLU A 585 -23.75 -1.83 -18.13
C GLU A 585 -23.36 -1.92 -16.65
N THR A 586 -23.02 -0.77 -16.04
CA THR A 586 -22.92 -0.56 -14.58
C THR A 586 -24.17 0.18 -14.05
N THR A 587 -24.34 0.33 -12.74
CA THR A 587 -25.56 0.97 -12.19
C THR A 587 -25.80 2.40 -12.70
N PRO A 588 -27.06 2.85 -12.88
CA PRO A 588 -27.37 4.15 -13.48
C PRO A 588 -26.91 5.33 -12.61
N PHE A 589 -27.00 5.18 -11.28
CA PHE A 589 -26.66 6.24 -10.32
C PHE A 589 -25.21 6.15 -9.86
N CYS A 590 -24.45 7.24 -10.02
CA CYS A 590 -23.10 7.35 -9.48
C CYS A 590 -23.11 7.36 -7.95
N SER A 591 -22.78 6.22 -7.34
CA SER A 591 -23.06 5.94 -5.93
C SER A 591 -22.04 4.99 -5.29
N SER A 592 -21.91 5.04 -3.96
CA SER A 592 -21.11 4.08 -3.20
C SER A 592 -21.65 2.65 -3.29
N THR A 593 -22.95 2.49 -3.51
CA THR A 593 -23.61 1.20 -3.77
C THR A 593 -23.24 0.60 -5.14
N GLY A 594 -23.02 1.42 -6.17
CA GLY A 594 -22.64 0.97 -7.51
C GLY A 594 -21.22 0.45 -7.66
N VAL A 595 -20.34 0.77 -6.70
CA VAL A 595 -18.91 0.39 -6.69
C VAL A 595 -18.69 -1.11 -6.92
N ASN A 596 -19.41 -1.95 -6.18
CA ASN A 596 -19.27 -3.41 -6.27
C ASN A 596 -19.77 -3.99 -7.60
N ASN A 597 -20.84 -3.39 -8.15
CA ASN A 597 -21.37 -3.78 -9.46
C ASN A 597 -20.36 -3.45 -10.58
N ALA A 598 -19.76 -2.26 -10.54
CA ALA A 598 -18.72 -1.88 -11.49
C ALA A 598 -17.50 -2.81 -11.42
N GLY A 599 -16.99 -3.08 -10.21
CA GLY A 599 -15.91 -4.05 -10.00
C GLY A 599 -16.26 -5.45 -10.54
N GLY A 600 -17.47 -5.95 -10.28
CA GLY A 600 -17.96 -7.22 -10.83
C GLY A 600 -17.97 -7.24 -12.36
N LYS A 601 -18.37 -6.14 -13.02
CA LYS A 601 -18.32 -6.02 -14.49
C LYS A 601 -16.90 -5.88 -15.03
N THR A 602 -15.97 -5.29 -14.28
CA THR A 602 -14.54 -5.27 -14.61
C THR A 602 -13.94 -6.68 -14.58
N VAL A 603 -14.28 -7.49 -13.58
CA VAL A 603 -13.89 -8.93 -13.51
C VAL A 603 -14.51 -9.73 -14.65
N GLU A 604 -15.79 -9.51 -14.97
CA GLU A 604 -16.48 -10.20 -16.07
C GLU A 604 -15.78 -9.95 -17.42
N LEU A 605 -15.42 -8.68 -17.70
CA LEU A 605 -14.68 -8.30 -18.91
C LEU A 605 -13.26 -8.89 -18.96
N TYR A 606 -12.59 -9.00 -17.82
CA TYR A 606 -11.25 -9.60 -17.79
C TYR A 606 -11.29 -11.11 -18.02
N LEU A 607 -12.02 -11.85 -17.17
CA LEU A 607 -11.94 -13.31 -17.11
C LEU A 607 -12.74 -14.01 -18.22
N ASN A 608 -13.94 -13.51 -18.55
CA ASN A 608 -14.80 -14.17 -19.54
C ASN A 608 -14.52 -13.65 -20.95
N ASP A 609 -14.38 -12.33 -21.08
CA ASP A 609 -14.25 -11.66 -22.38
C ASP A 609 -12.79 -11.47 -22.82
N GLY A 610 -11.80 -11.55 -21.92
CA GLY A 610 -10.37 -11.50 -22.23
C GLY A 610 -9.92 -10.13 -22.76
N VAL A 611 -10.33 -9.04 -22.12
CA VAL A 611 -9.98 -7.67 -22.57
C VAL A 611 -8.53 -7.28 -22.26
N SER A 612 -7.95 -6.47 -23.14
CA SER A 612 -6.57 -5.98 -23.07
C SER A 612 -6.45 -4.57 -22.45
N ALA A 613 -7.59 -3.90 -22.23
CA ALA A 613 -7.70 -2.54 -21.70
C ALA A 613 -9.16 -2.23 -21.32
N PHE A 614 -9.36 -1.27 -20.41
CA PHE A 614 -10.69 -0.81 -19.99
C PHE A 614 -10.95 0.65 -20.36
N LEU A 615 -12.19 0.95 -20.73
CA LEU A 615 -12.68 2.28 -21.03
C LEU A 615 -13.92 2.58 -20.18
N GLY A 616 -13.80 3.58 -19.30
CA GLY A 616 -14.75 3.82 -18.20
C GLY A 616 -14.46 2.97 -16.94
N PRO A 617 -15.38 2.93 -15.96
CA PRO A 617 -16.66 3.64 -15.93
C PRO A 617 -16.52 5.15 -15.75
N PRO A 618 -17.53 5.94 -16.16
CA PRO A 618 -17.47 7.40 -16.04
C PRO A 618 -17.55 7.86 -14.58
N CYS A 619 -18.41 7.23 -13.77
CA CYS A 619 -18.60 7.62 -12.37
C CYS A 619 -17.35 7.45 -11.50
N SER A 620 -16.96 8.50 -10.77
CA SER A 620 -15.80 8.49 -9.87
C SER A 620 -15.87 7.45 -8.74
N PHE A 621 -17.05 7.02 -8.30
CA PHE A 621 -17.17 5.90 -7.34
C PHE A 621 -16.91 4.55 -8.03
N HIS A 622 -17.58 4.31 -9.16
CA HIS A 622 -17.53 3.03 -9.88
C HIS A 622 -16.11 2.71 -10.37
N ILE A 623 -15.35 3.73 -10.75
CA ILE A 623 -14.01 3.51 -11.30
C ILE A 623 -12.99 3.09 -10.27
N VAL A 624 -13.08 3.52 -8.99
CA VAL A 624 -12.10 3.19 -7.93
C VAL A 624 -11.75 1.70 -7.95
N THR A 625 -12.76 0.84 -7.76
CA THR A 625 -12.59 -0.62 -7.76
C THR A 625 -12.24 -1.17 -9.14
N SER A 626 -12.77 -0.57 -10.22
CA SER A 626 -12.40 -0.94 -11.59
C SER A 626 -10.89 -0.77 -11.84
N THR A 627 -10.30 0.29 -11.29
CA THR A 627 -8.88 0.62 -11.41
C THR A 627 -8.00 -0.08 -10.39
N ASP A 628 -8.47 -0.32 -9.17
CA ASP A 628 -7.75 -1.16 -8.20
C ASP A 628 -7.55 -2.58 -8.78
N LEU A 629 -8.59 -3.14 -9.39
CA LEU A 629 -8.56 -4.44 -10.07
C LEU A 629 -7.65 -4.44 -11.32
N ALA A 630 -7.84 -3.45 -12.21
CA ALA A 630 -7.04 -3.37 -13.44
C ALA A 630 -5.54 -3.12 -13.15
N ALA A 631 -5.20 -2.43 -12.07
CA ALA A 631 -3.83 -2.29 -11.59
C ALA A 631 -3.23 -3.64 -11.17
N CYS A 632 -3.99 -4.51 -10.50
CA CYS A 632 -3.54 -5.87 -10.17
C CYS A 632 -3.24 -6.74 -11.40
N TRP A 633 -3.99 -6.54 -12.50
CA TRP A 633 -3.75 -7.24 -13.79
C TRP A 633 -2.78 -6.49 -14.72
N ASN A 634 -2.22 -5.35 -14.28
CA ASN A 634 -1.41 -4.43 -15.09
C ASN A 634 -2.07 -4.02 -16.43
N LEU A 635 -3.40 -3.89 -16.44
CA LEU A 635 -4.16 -3.45 -17.62
C LEU A 635 -4.46 -1.94 -17.55
N PRO A 636 -4.32 -1.20 -18.67
CA PRO A 636 -4.61 0.23 -18.71
C PRO A 636 -6.11 0.50 -18.62
N VAL A 637 -6.47 1.54 -17.86
CA VAL A 637 -7.83 2.08 -17.77
C VAL A 637 -7.84 3.52 -18.25
N VAL A 638 -8.79 3.91 -19.09
CA VAL A 638 -9.01 5.32 -19.46
C VAL A 638 -10.44 5.73 -19.14
N SER A 639 -10.65 6.86 -18.47
CA SER A 639 -11.99 7.41 -18.24
C SER A 639 -12.09 8.92 -18.44
N GLY A 640 -13.14 9.33 -19.16
CA GLY A 640 -13.49 10.72 -19.44
C GLY A 640 -14.55 11.33 -18.51
N GLY A 641 -15.06 10.59 -17.52
CA GLY A 641 -16.07 11.10 -16.56
C GLY A 641 -15.57 11.29 -15.13
N SER A 642 -14.43 10.72 -14.76
CA SER A 642 -14.08 10.49 -13.35
C SER A 642 -13.26 11.63 -12.72
N THR A 643 -13.96 12.72 -12.40
CA THR A 643 -13.39 14.01 -11.96
C THR A 643 -12.84 14.07 -10.53
N SER A 644 -13.14 13.11 -9.65
CA SER A 644 -12.79 13.19 -8.21
C SER A 644 -11.29 13.22 -7.92
N PHE A 645 -10.88 13.93 -6.85
CA PHE A 645 -9.47 14.07 -6.46
C PHE A 645 -8.84 12.76 -5.97
N ILE A 646 -9.62 11.86 -5.36
CA ILE A 646 -9.10 10.57 -4.85
C ILE A 646 -8.39 9.75 -5.94
N LEU A 647 -8.80 9.90 -7.20
CA LEU A 647 -8.26 9.22 -8.39
C LEU A 647 -6.95 9.84 -8.92
N GLU A 648 -6.37 10.78 -8.19
CA GLU A 648 -5.07 11.36 -8.47
C GLU A 648 -3.91 10.55 -7.91
N ASP A 649 -4.11 9.81 -6.82
CA ASP A 649 -3.09 8.97 -6.19
C ASP A 649 -2.55 7.91 -7.18
N LYS A 650 -1.39 8.21 -7.79
CA LYS A 650 -0.69 7.31 -8.71
C LYS A 650 0.14 6.24 -8.02
N THR A 651 0.20 6.23 -6.68
CA THR A 651 0.74 5.08 -5.94
C THR A 651 -0.29 3.95 -5.85
N ARG A 652 -1.58 4.30 -5.84
CA ARG A 652 -2.71 3.37 -5.90
C ARG A 652 -3.22 3.12 -7.33
N PHE A 653 -3.63 4.18 -8.02
CA PHE A 653 -4.29 4.11 -9.33
C PHE A 653 -3.27 4.16 -10.48
N THR A 654 -2.31 3.23 -10.44
CA THR A 654 -1.12 3.18 -11.29
C THR A 654 -1.42 3.09 -12.79
N THR A 655 -2.44 2.33 -13.19
CA THR A 655 -2.82 2.13 -14.61
C THR A 655 -3.94 3.05 -15.10
N LEU A 656 -4.44 3.96 -14.25
CA LEU A 656 -5.53 4.88 -14.59
C LEU A 656 -5.03 6.14 -15.32
N THR A 657 -5.44 6.30 -16.56
CA THR A 657 -5.44 7.58 -17.29
C THR A 657 -6.80 8.26 -17.18
N ARG A 658 -6.82 9.56 -16.89
CA ARG A 658 -8.05 10.37 -16.87
C ARG A 658 -8.02 11.39 -18.00
N THR A 659 -9.12 11.50 -18.74
CA THR A 659 -9.34 12.51 -19.78
C THR A 659 -10.43 13.52 -19.40
N ALA A 660 -11.03 13.37 -18.22
CA ALA A 660 -11.94 14.33 -17.61
C ALA A 660 -11.18 15.55 -17.05
N PHE A 661 -11.88 16.67 -16.85
CA PHE A 661 -11.36 17.77 -16.03
C PHE A 661 -11.25 17.35 -14.55
N LEU A 662 -10.30 17.94 -13.81
CA LEU A 662 -10.14 17.69 -12.38
C LEU A 662 -11.15 18.55 -11.59
N ALA A 663 -11.89 17.95 -10.66
CA ALA A 663 -12.83 18.69 -9.80
C ALA A 663 -12.11 19.73 -8.92
N GLU A 664 -10.84 19.50 -8.57
CA GLU A 664 -10.00 20.47 -7.86
C GLU A 664 -9.74 21.75 -8.68
N ALA A 665 -9.58 21.65 -10.01
CA ALA A 665 -9.38 22.84 -10.85
C ALA A 665 -10.57 23.82 -10.77
N MET A 666 -11.78 23.30 -10.55
CA MET A 666 -12.98 24.12 -10.27
C MET A 666 -12.91 24.78 -8.89
N ALA A 667 -12.44 24.07 -7.86
CA ALA A 667 -12.26 24.63 -6.52
C ALA A 667 -11.17 25.72 -6.49
N VAL A 668 -10.04 25.49 -7.17
CA VAL A 668 -8.98 26.48 -7.37
C VAL A 668 -9.49 27.70 -8.15
N PHE A 669 -10.29 27.51 -9.21
CA PHE A 669 -10.92 28.62 -9.94
C PHE A 669 -11.85 29.45 -9.05
N VAL A 670 -12.71 28.81 -8.25
CA VAL A 670 -13.59 29.49 -7.28
C VAL A 670 -12.75 30.29 -6.27
N LEU A 671 -11.69 29.70 -5.69
CA LEU A 671 -10.79 30.42 -4.79
C LEU A 671 -10.16 31.65 -5.45
N ARG A 672 -9.61 31.53 -6.66
CA ARG A 672 -9.01 32.68 -7.38
C ARG A 672 -10.02 33.78 -7.67
N LEU A 673 -11.28 33.43 -7.93
CA LEU A 673 -12.36 34.40 -8.13
C LEU A 673 -12.69 35.15 -6.83
N LEU A 674 -12.79 34.43 -5.70
CA LEU A 674 -13.04 35.04 -4.39
C LEU A 674 -11.86 35.91 -3.92
N GLU A 675 -10.61 35.47 -4.15
CA GLU A 675 -9.41 36.27 -3.92
C GLU A 675 -9.42 37.57 -4.74
N HIS A 676 -9.74 37.48 -6.04
CA HIS A 676 -9.75 38.62 -6.96
C HIS A 676 -10.75 39.70 -6.54
N PHE A 677 -11.98 39.30 -6.20
CA PHE A 677 -13.01 40.22 -5.68
C PHE A 677 -12.90 40.48 -4.18
N LYS A 678 -11.90 39.92 -3.50
CA LYS A 678 -11.61 40.03 -2.05
C LYS A 678 -12.76 39.57 -1.15
N TRP A 679 -13.66 38.72 -1.63
CA TRP A 679 -14.78 38.20 -0.86
C TRP A 679 -14.27 37.23 0.21
N LYS A 680 -14.68 37.44 1.47
CA LYS A 680 -14.29 36.62 2.63
C LYS A 680 -15.38 35.66 3.11
N GLN A 681 -16.55 35.73 2.49
CA GLN A 681 -17.69 34.87 2.77
C GLN A 681 -18.41 34.51 1.47
N CYS A 682 -19.11 33.37 1.46
CA CYS A 682 -19.93 32.91 0.35
C CYS A 682 -21.03 31.95 0.82
N ALA A 683 -22.07 31.77 0.00
CA ALA A 683 -23.04 30.70 0.18
C ALA A 683 -22.91 29.66 -0.95
N VAL A 684 -22.92 28.38 -0.56
CA VAL A 684 -22.84 27.22 -1.46
C VAL A 684 -24.21 26.55 -1.48
N VAL A 685 -25.02 26.88 -2.48
CA VAL A 685 -26.35 26.29 -2.68
C VAL A 685 -26.20 24.94 -3.39
N LYS A 686 -26.64 23.85 -2.75
CA LYS A 686 -26.59 22.49 -3.28
C LYS A 686 -27.97 22.01 -3.74
N GLY A 687 -28.09 21.70 -5.03
CA GLY A 687 -29.30 21.13 -5.63
C GLY A 687 -29.42 19.62 -5.41
N GLY A 688 -30.49 19.00 -5.92
CA GLY A 688 -30.75 17.57 -5.74
C GLY A 688 -29.80 16.60 -6.49
N SER A 689 -28.75 17.07 -7.15
CA SER A 689 -27.86 16.23 -7.99
C SER A 689 -26.84 15.44 -7.14
N PRO A 690 -26.86 14.09 -7.14
CA PRO A 690 -25.91 13.29 -6.36
C PRO A 690 -24.44 13.52 -6.76
N TYR A 691 -24.19 13.78 -8.05
CA TYR A 691 -22.85 13.99 -8.59
C TYR A 691 -22.16 15.22 -7.97
N HIS A 692 -22.84 16.37 -7.96
CA HIS A 692 -22.27 17.59 -7.39
C HIS A 692 -22.17 17.52 -5.87
N ASN A 693 -23.19 16.97 -5.20
CA ASN A 693 -23.26 16.94 -3.73
C ASN A 693 -22.19 16.05 -3.08
N VAL A 694 -21.68 15.06 -3.81
CA VAL A 694 -20.71 14.08 -3.28
C VAL A 694 -19.31 14.22 -3.91
N ILE A 695 -19.15 14.87 -5.06
CA ILE A 695 -17.85 15.04 -5.73
C ILE A 695 -17.44 16.50 -5.87
N THR A 696 -18.29 17.40 -6.37
CA THR A 696 -17.90 18.80 -6.62
C THR A 696 -17.87 19.62 -5.34
N ILE A 697 -18.95 19.53 -4.55
CA ILE A 697 -19.21 20.43 -3.42
C ILE A 697 -18.29 20.14 -2.22
N PRO A 698 -18.00 18.89 -1.83
CA PRO A 698 -17.02 18.61 -0.76
C PRO A 698 -15.64 19.21 -1.06
N ASN A 699 -15.16 19.08 -2.31
CA ASN A 699 -13.85 19.61 -2.72
C ASN A 699 -13.82 21.15 -2.68
N VAL A 700 -14.92 21.80 -3.11
CA VAL A 700 -15.04 23.26 -3.02
C VAL A 700 -15.09 23.72 -1.56
N LEU A 701 -15.81 23.03 -0.68
CA LEU A 701 -15.88 23.37 0.74
C LEU A 701 -14.53 23.17 1.45
N GLU A 702 -13.82 22.07 1.19
CA GLU A 702 -12.48 21.83 1.73
C GLU A 702 -11.46 22.89 1.25
N ALA A 703 -11.57 23.34 0.00
CA ALA A 703 -10.76 24.43 -0.53
C ALA A 703 -11.10 25.79 0.13
N LEU A 704 -12.39 26.09 0.34
CA LEU A 704 -12.85 27.30 1.03
C LEU A 704 -12.39 27.34 2.50
N GLU A 705 -12.45 26.20 3.20
CA GLU A 705 -11.94 26.04 4.57
C GLU A 705 -10.43 26.30 4.64
N LYS A 706 -9.64 25.66 3.75
CA LYS A 706 -8.18 25.90 3.64
C LYS A 706 -7.82 27.34 3.31
N ALA A 707 -8.68 28.08 2.61
CA ALA A 707 -8.50 29.48 2.25
C ALA A 707 -9.06 30.48 3.28
N PHE A 708 -9.57 30.00 4.42
CA PHE A 708 -10.24 30.81 5.45
C PHE A 708 -11.41 31.66 4.91
N ILE A 709 -12.18 31.10 3.97
CA ILE A 709 -13.42 31.70 3.49
C ILE A 709 -14.61 31.14 4.28
N LEU A 710 -15.39 32.01 4.89
CA LEU A 710 -16.63 31.63 5.57
C LEU A 710 -17.63 31.09 4.53
N SER A 711 -18.12 29.86 4.69
CA SER A 711 -19.01 29.23 3.71
C SER A 711 -20.28 28.66 4.36
N HIS A 712 -21.44 29.12 3.88
CA HIS A 712 -22.75 28.70 4.36
C HIS A 712 -23.41 27.77 3.34
N VAL A 713 -23.83 26.58 3.75
CA VAL A 713 -24.27 25.51 2.81
C VAL A 713 -25.78 25.29 2.88
N PHE A 714 -26.47 25.41 1.75
CA PHE A 714 -27.93 25.40 1.68
C PHE A 714 -28.48 24.31 0.75
N ASP A 715 -29.34 23.43 1.27
CA ASP A 715 -30.10 22.47 0.44
C ASP A 715 -31.26 23.14 -0.28
N LEU A 716 -31.26 23.04 -1.61
CA LEU A 716 -32.32 23.58 -2.48
C LEU A 716 -33.57 22.68 -2.41
N ARG A 717 -34.46 22.96 -1.46
CA ARG A 717 -35.70 22.18 -1.22
C ARG A 717 -36.73 22.43 -2.33
N SER A 718 -37.38 21.35 -2.77
CA SER A 718 -38.26 21.34 -3.96
C SER A 718 -39.67 21.94 -3.77
N SER A 719 -39.98 22.56 -2.62
CA SER A 719 -41.36 22.88 -2.22
C SER A 719 -41.55 24.22 -1.52
N SER A 720 -40.68 25.20 -1.77
CA SER A 720 -40.81 26.58 -1.27
C SER A 720 -40.46 27.58 -2.37
N SER A 721 -41.10 28.76 -2.37
CA SER A 721 -40.89 29.76 -3.42
C SER A 721 -39.41 30.16 -3.54
N THR A 722 -38.83 29.93 -4.71
CA THR A 722 -37.38 30.06 -4.96
C THR A 722 -36.85 31.44 -4.57
N ILE A 723 -37.66 32.49 -4.76
CA ILE A 723 -37.34 33.86 -4.36
C ILE A 723 -37.11 33.99 -2.84
N LYS A 724 -37.94 33.37 -1.98
CA LYS A 724 -37.76 33.47 -0.52
C LYS A 724 -36.51 32.73 -0.06
N PHE A 725 -36.29 31.53 -0.60
CA PHE A 725 -35.07 30.75 -0.32
C PHE A 725 -33.82 31.51 -0.78
N LEU A 726 -33.84 32.14 -1.96
CA LEU A 726 -32.72 32.98 -2.43
C LEU A 726 -32.51 34.23 -1.56
N LEU A 727 -33.56 34.84 -1.01
CA LEU A 727 -33.42 35.94 -0.06
C LEU A 727 -32.78 35.48 1.26
N GLU A 728 -33.22 34.35 1.82
CA GLU A 728 -32.61 33.74 3.01
C GLU A 728 -31.11 33.42 2.78
N VAL A 729 -30.76 32.91 1.60
CA VAL A 729 -29.37 32.68 1.18
C VAL A 729 -28.58 34.00 1.05
N ILE A 730 -29.18 35.07 0.52
CA ILE A 730 -28.53 36.37 0.32
C ILE A 730 -28.31 37.13 1.63
N GLU A 731 -29.24 37.05 2.58
CA GLU A 731 -29.07 37.68 3.91
C GLU A 731 -27.93 37.01 4.68
N GLU A 732 -27.92 35.67 4.76
CA GLU A 732 -26.85 34.95 5.45
C GLU A 732 -25.48 35.13 4.74
N ALA A 733 -25.45 35.15 3.40
CA ALA A 733 -24.23 35.39 2.62
C ALA A 733 -23.68 36.83 2.70
N ARG A 734 -24.45 37.77 3.27
CA ARG A 734 -24.00 39.14 3.54
C ARG A 734 -23.42 39.32 4.94
N GLY A 735 -23.75 38.45 5.89
CA GLY A 735 -23.45 38.68 7.30
C GLY A 735 -24.39 39.73 7.91
N LYS A 736 -24.07 40.20 9.12
CA LYS A 736 -24.92 41.12 9.91
C LYS A 736 -24.38 42.56 9.97
N ASP A 737 -23.53 42.93 9.03
CA ASP A 737 -22.89 44.25 8.89
C ASP A 737 -23.42 45.01 7.66
#